data_AF-A0A075B2M9-F1
#
_entry.id   AF-A0A075B2M9-F1
#
_cell.length_a   1.000
_cell.length_b   1.000
_cell.length_c   1.000
_cell.angle_alpha   90.00
_cell.angle_beta   90.00
_cell.angle_gamma   90.00
#
_symmetry.space_group_name_H-M   'P 1'
#
loop_
_entity.id
_entity.type
_entity.pdbx_description
1 polymer ?
#
loop_
_entity_poly.entity_id
_entity_poly.type
_entity_poly.pdbx_seq_one_letter_code
_entity_poly.pdbx_strand_id
1 'polypeptide(L)'
;MDFDVDELLDAPLKQITNNNSVDNYNKENKINEENHNPFPSKDDSRMTESISESVKDDLSEISKRENKDERRDRRSKKDIVQEIEVAEIIPGIESDAGLGKGKEIDQGIVEEGDLALKKKDVAGLETDVSRRESRSPSPVMSAVDRDKRTVRSLLKIQKVFVMQVAQKMRSPDLYEFFGKVGKVRSARLVYDKISKRSKGVGYIEFYDEQSVPKAVGMTGQKLGGIPVIVQPSEAEKNRIVDEASFNDERVTVFSRLHVSNIHPSLREADIRKVFEQMGYIEDVSLIKDFEGVSKGVAFIQYKRPDDAKKALQTLHNFDLLGRQVRIVIKVKRLKFELMNKMLESRESTSLFTVQPTTSTCILLTNMYDPEEETEENWDVEIGNDVKDECLNYGLVKHVHVTKSVNGEVYMMFDTSSSASKALKSLNNRFFAGRKISVTYIPEPAGRHDLWNSVFAGFMTGGILAYKSGPKAMLMGGAGFAAFSTAIDYYMNRETSILQREATEERAENARLNSFVGAIAVGDLVKSTLGPKGMDKILQSMSGQGDIQVTNDGATILKSIHLDNPAAKVLVNISKVQDDEVGDGTTSVCVLASELLRGAEDLINRKIHPQTIIEGFRLATGVAREALEARATDNGSKVLSQDKDYFAKLAVEAVLRLKGSTDLEHIQIIKKVGGRLVDSYLDEGFILNKKIGVNQPKRIENAKILIANTPMDTDKIKIFGARVKVEATGKLAELEKAEKEKMKNKVEKIKKHEINCFVNRQLIYNYPEQLFADSGIAAIEHADFDGIERLALVTGGEIVSTFDHPELVKLGHCKLIEEVLIGEEKMIKFSGVAAGEACTIVLRGSTQQLLDEAERSLHDALCVLSQTVKEPKTVLGGGSAEMLMAKAIDDVARVTPGKKAIAMESFSHALRQLPTIIADNAGYDSSELIAKLKAAHNEGKYSFGLDMYNGDVADMIQLGVTESLKLKRQVLLSASEAAEMILRVDDIIRCAPRKRDQGCH
;
A
#
# COMPACT_ATOMS: atom_id res chain seq x y z
N MET A 1 43.93 -24.22 28.97
CA MET A 1 44.87 -23.58 29.90
C MET A 1 44.32 -22.21 30.14
N ASP A 2 44.10 -21.94 31.40
CA ASP A 2 43.49 -20.75 31.95
C ASP A 2 44.50 -19.60 31.87
N PHE A 3 44.02 -18.37 31.69
CA PHE A 3 44.53 -17.22 32.42
C PHE A 3 43.40 -16.19 32.52
N ASP A 4 43.30 -15.62 33.71
CA ASP A 4 42.15 -14.87 34.23
C ASP A 4 42.66 -13.94 35.35
N VAL A 5 41.79 -13.06 35.85
CA VAL A 5 41.98 -12.17 37.01
C VAL A 5 42.90 -10.95 36.81
N ASP A 6 42.22 -9.80 36.88
CA ASP A 6 42.60 -8.51 37.45
C ASP A 6 43.98 -8.37 38.15
N GLU A 7 44.91 -7.65 37.52
CA GLU A 7 45.93 -6.88 38.25
C GLU A 7 46.40 -5.66 37.43
N LEU A 8 45.76 -4.49 37.61
CA LEU A 8 46.32 -3.12 37.45
C LEU A 8 45.25 -2.00 37.57
N LEU A 9 44.55 -1.95 38.70
CA LEU A 9 43.86 -0.73 39.16
C LEU A 9 44.22 -0.44 40.62
N ASP A 10 45.23 0.41 40.82
CA ASP A 10 45.21 1.36 41.94
C ASP A 10 46.11 2.59 41.66
N ALA A 11 45.91 3.66 42.43
CA ALA A 11 46.48 5.01 42.21
C ALA A 11 47.61 5.31 43.26
N PRO A 12 47.98 6.56 43.71
CA PRO A 12 47.54 7.91 43.33
C PRO A 12 48.58 9.10 43.40
N LEU A 13 48.11 10.29 42.96
CA LEU A 13 48.34 11.64 43.54
C LEU A 13 49.67 12.45 43.43
N LYS A 14 49.48 13.79 43.27
CA LYS A 14 50.30 14.95 43.70
C LYS A 14 51.62 15.27 42.96
N GLN A 15 52.14 16.52 42.92
CA GLN A 15 51.63 17.92 42.92
C GLN A 15 52.86 18.86 42.71
N ILE A 16 52.75 20.19 42.97
CA ILE A 16 53.80 21.26 42.91
C ILE A 16 53.96 21.85 41.48
N THR A 17 53.28 22.91 41.03
CA THR A 17 52.97 24.31 41.49
C THR A 17 53.94 25.38 40.96
N ASN A 18 53.37 26.36 40.24
CA ASN A 18 53.77 27.79 40.18
C ASN A 18 55.14 28.12 39.53
N ASN A 19 55.40 29.32 38.97
CA ASN A 19 54.64 30.59 38.96
C ASN A 19 55.04 31.46 37.75
N ASN A 20 54.19 32.42 37.34
CA ASN A 20 54.52 33.70 36.68
C ASN A 20 55.17 33.68 35.26
N SER A 21 55.12 34.73 34.41
CA SER A 21 54.17 35.85 34.19
C SER A 21 54.66 36.73 33.00
N VAL A 22 53.83 37.64 32.48
CA VAL A 22 54.18 38.80 31.60
C VAL A 22 54.42 38.53 30.10
N ASP A 23 53.35 38.76 29.34
CA ASP A 23 53.23 39.64 28.16
C ASP A 23 54.18 39.58 26.94
N ASN A 24 53.53 39.36 25.78
CA ASN A 24 53.53 40.21 24.57
C ASN A 24 54.84 40.87 24.08
N TYR A 25 55.17 40.70 22.79
CA TYR A 25 54.84 41.74 21.78
C TYR A 25 54.84 41.20 20.33
N ASN A 26 54.48 42.08 19.40
CA ASN A 26 53.97 41.82 18.05
C ASN A 26 54.98 42.24 16.94
N LYS A 27 54.74 41.79 15.67
CA LYS A 27 55.21 42.41 14.39
C LYS A 27 56.73 42.40 14.08
N GLU A 28 57.24 42.61 12.84
CA GLU A 28 56.72 42.46 11.46
C GLU A 28 57.87 42.36 10.42
N ASN A 29 57.59 41.66 9.31
CA ASN A 29 58.05 41.83 7.91
C ASN A 29 59.23 42.77 7.49
N LYS A 30 60.01 42.27 6.50
CA LYS A 30 60.22 42.80 5.10
C LYS A 30 61.62 43.31 4.63
N ILE A 31 61.77 43.30 3.27
CA ILE A 31 62.72 44.03 2.38
C ILE A 31 64.11 43.36 2.20
N ASN A 32 64.38 42.62 1.09
CA ASN A 32 64.89 43.00 -0.27
C ASN A 32 66.47 43.04 -0.32
N GLU A 33 67.22 42.86 -1.42
CA GLU A 33 66.94 42.73 -2.88
C GLU A 33 68.10 42.01 -3.65
N GLU A 34 68.10 42.09 -5.00
CA GLU A 34 69.23 41.89 -5.97
C GLU A 34 69.55 40.50 -6.63
N ASN A 35 69.08 40.36 -7.89
CA ASN A 35 69.84 40.06 -9.13
C ASN A 35 70.96 38.98 -9.17
N HIS A 36 70.77 37.90 -9.95
CA HIS A 36 71.11 37.83 -11.39
C HIS A 36 70.73 36.47 -12.04
N ASN A 37 70.91 36.32 -13.36
CA ASN A 37 70.57 35.12 -14.16
C ASN A 37 71.48 35.06 -15.41
N PRO A 38 71.97 33.88 -15.86
CA PRO A 38 71.47 33.33 -17.14
C PRO A 38 71.50 31.79 -17.35
N PHE A 39 70.60 31.34 -18.24
CA PHE A 39 70.58 30.22 -19.21
C PHE A 39 71.81 29.28 -19.41
N PRO A 40 71.64 28.02 -19.93
CA PRO A 40 70.62 27.62 -20.92
C PRO A 40 69.89 26.26 -20.76
N SER A 41 69.03 26.02 -21.75
CA SER A 41 68.17 24.85 -22.07
C SER A 41 68.98 23.63 -22.63
N LYS A 42 68.42 22.48 -23.08
CA LYS A 42 67.11 22.24 -23.73
C LYS A 42 66.70 20.75 -23.85
N ASP A 43 65.39 20.56 -24.11
CA ASP A 43 64.59 19.40 -24.58
C ASP A 43 65.31 18.24 -25.32
N ASP A 44 64.84 17.00 -25.12
CA ASP A 44 64.29 16.16 -26.21
C ASP A 44 63.36 15.02 -25.69
N SER A 45 62.77 14.21 -26.57
CA SER A 45 61.55 13.41 -26.33
C SER A 45 61.58 11.94 -26.78
N ARG A 46 61.05 11.04 -25.93
CA ARG A 46 60.32 9.75 -26.19
C ARG A 46 60.03 9.10 -24.82
N MET A 47 58.85 8.53 -24.52
CA MET A 47 58.17 7.34 -25.06
C MET A 47 58.83 5.99 -24.68
N THR A 48 57.94 5.00 -24.41
CA THR A 48 58.15 3.55 -24.25
C THR A 48 59.00 2.98 -23.10
N GLU A 49 58.26 2.46 -22.10
CA GLU A 49 58.33 1.08 -21.57
C GLU A 49 59.44 0.62 -20.59
N SER A 50 59.02 -0.35 -19.74
CA SER A 50 59.78 -1.21 -18.81
C SER A 50 60.45 -0.53 -17.60
N ILE A 51 60.61 -1.16 -16.43
CA ILE A 51 60.01 -2.36 -15.80
C ILE A 51 60.12 -2.05 -14.28
N SER A 52 59.05 -1.87 -13.50
CA SER A 52 58.18 -2.86 -12.86
C SER A 52 58.87 -3.91 -11.97
N GLU A 53 59.00 -3.63 -10.68
CA GLU A 53 59.06 -4.62 -9.59
C GLU A 53 58.77 -3.93 -8.23
N SER A 54 58.47 -4.70 -7.17
CA SER A 54 58.21 -4.26 -5.76
C SER A 54 56.90 -3.59 -5.34
N VAL A 55 56.02 -3.09 -6.24
CA VAL A 55 54.73 -2.46 -5.84
C VAL A 55 53.52 -3.03 -6.59
N LYS A 56 53.49 -4.35 -6.81
CA LYS A 56 52.37 -5.04 -7.49
C LYS A 56 51.79 -6.25 -6.77
N ASP A 57 52.48 -6.78 -5.76
CA ASP A 57 52.13 -8.08 -5.19
C ASP A 57 51.00 -7.99 -4.14
N ASP A 58 51.09 -7.07 -3.17
CA ASP A 58 50.14 -6.97 -2.05
C ASP A 58 48.71 -6.60 -2.49
N LEU A 59 48.55 -5.75 -3.49
CA LEU A 59 47.24 -5.42 -4.08
C LEU A 59 46.66 -6.56 -4.95
N SER A 60 47.45 -7.60 -5.23
CA SER A 60 47.02 -8.76 -6.02
C SER A 60 46.46 -9.91 -5.17
N GLU A 61 46.62 -9.90 -3.83
CA GLU A 61 46.10 -10.95 -2.94
C GLU A 61 44.62 -10.71 -2.56
N ILE A 62 44.27 -9.46 -2.23
CA ILE A 62 42.94 -9.09 -1.73
C ILE A 62 41.87 -9.35 -2.80
N SER A 63 42.11 -8.87 -4.02
CA SER A 63 41.22 -9.06 -5.18
C SER A 63 41.02 -10.54 -5.61
N LYS A 64 41.88 -11.46 -5.14
CA LYS A 64 41.76 -12.92 -5.38
C LYS A 64 40.93 -13.66 -4.33
N ARG A 65 40.57 -13.03 -3.20
CA ARG A 65 39.72 -13.67 -2.17
C ARG A 65 38.23 -13.40 -2.43
N GLU A 66 37.84 -12.16 -2.68
CA GLU A 66 36.44 -11.80 -2.96
C GLU A 66 35.87 -12.45 -4.24
N ASN A 67 36.71 -12.65 -5.27
CA ASN A 67 36.32 -13.31 -6.53
C ASN A 67 36.09 -14.84 -6.42
N LYS A 68 36.13 -15.43 -5.23
CA LYS A 68 36.07 -16.88 -5.03
C LYS A 68 34.71 -17.40 -4.56
N ASP A 69 33.98 -16.64 -3.76
CA ASP A 69 32.71 -17.10 -3.18
C ASP A 69 31.47 -16.80 -4.07
N GLU A 70 31.49 -15.74 -4.89
CA GLU A 70 30.49 -15.55 -5.97
C GLU A 70 30.49 -16.68 -7.02
N ARG A 71 31.48 -17.59 -7.00
CA ARG A 71 31.64 -18.68 -7.98
C ARG A 71 31.09 -20.04 -7.52
N ARG A 72 30.48 -20.15 -6.33
CA ARG A 72 29.81 -21.40 -5.89
C ARG A 72 28.34 -21.49 -6.32
N ASP A 73 27.55 -20.43 -6.18
CA ASP A 73 26.11 -20.46 -6.43
C ASP A 73 25.68 -20.29 -7.90
N ARG A 74 26.61 -20.42 -8.86
CA ARG A 74 26.33 -20.44 -10.30
C ARG A 74 26.66 -21.78 -10.99
N ARG A 75 26.75 -22.89 -10.23
CA ARG A 75 27.02 -24.24 -10.75
C ARG A 75 25.89 -25.26 -10.56
N SER A 76 24.63 -24.84 -10.74
CA SER A 76 23.49 -25.78 -10.78
C SER A 76 22.26 -25.34 -11.61
N LYS A 77 22.46 -24.60 -12.73
CA LYS A 77 21.42 -24.38 -13.78
C LYS A 77 21.97 -23.69 -15.05
N LYS A 78 22.70 -24.46 -15.89
CA LYS A 78 22.80 -24.34 -17.36
C LYS A 78 23.93 -25.24 -17.88
N ASP A 79 23.55 -26.42 -18.34
CA ASP A 79 23.94 -27.05 -19.60
C ASP A 79 23.05 -28.31 -19.75
N ILE A 80 23.12 -29.01 -20.89
CA ILE A 80 22.21 -30.11 -21.29
C ILE A 80 20.78 -29.64 -21.64
N VAL A 81 20.68 -28.88 -22.74
CA VAL A 81 19.51 -28.90 -23.66
C VAL A 81 20.08 -28.89 -25.08
N GLN A 82 19.50 -29.72 -25.97
CA GLN A 82 19.90 -29.99 -27.37
C GLN A 82 21.22 -30.81 -27.53
N GLU A 83 21.34 -31.78 -28.45
CA GLU A 83 20.40 -32.29 -29.46
C GLU A 83 20.79 -33.70 -29.93
N ILE A 84 19.87 -34.68 -29.96
CA ILE A 84 19.87 -35.83 -30.89
C ILE A 84 18.42 -36.30 -31.13
N GLU A 85 17.89 -36.07 -32.33
CA GLU A 85 16.85 -36.91 -32.94
C GLU A 85 17.53 -37.88 -33.92
N VAL A 86 17.19 -39.18 -33.90
CA VAL A 86 17.07 -40.05 -35.09
C VAL A 86 15.99 -41.12 -34.80
N ALA A 87 15.23 -41.49 -35.83
CA ALA A 87 14.14 -42.48 -35.85
C ALA A 87 14.65 -43.96 -35.75
N GLU A 88 13.86 -45.04 -35.91
CA GLU A 88 12.51 -45.26 -36.49
C GLU A 88 11.91 -46.64 -36.07
N ILE A 89 10.88 -47.13 -36.80
CA ILE A 89 10.35 -48.52 -36.92
C ILE A 89 9.14 -48.93 -36.02
N ILE A 90 7.91 -48.57 -36.48
CA ILE A 90 6.82 -49.47 -36.99
C ILE A 90 6.34 -50.68 -36.13
N PRO A 91 5.04 -51.07 -36.01
CA PRO A 91 3.70 -50.47 -36.32
C PRO A 91 2.77 -50.42 -35.05
N GLY A 92 1.42 -50.26 -35.06
CA GLY A 92 0.44 -49.78 -36.07
C GLY A 92 -0.86 -50.64 -36.26
N ILE A 93 -2.02 -49.95 -36.37
CA ILE A 93 -3.35 -50.35 -36.95
C ILE A 93 -4.37 -51.17 -36.08
N GLU A 94 -5.66 -50.94 -36.39
CA GLU A 94 -6.96 -51.55 -35.96
C GLU A 94 -7.58 -51.04 -34.64
N SER A 95 -8.78 -50.42 -34.54
CA SER A 95 -10.03 -50.23 -35.33
C SER A 95 -11.22 -51.14 -35.00
N ASP A 96 -12.36 -50.51 -34.70
CA ASP A 96 -13.77 -50.98 -34.71
C ASP A 96 -14.12 -52.47 -34.68
N ALA A 97 -14.88 -52.88 -33.64
CA ALA A 97 -16.21 -53.50 -33.78
C ALA A 97 -16.81 -53.96 -32.42
N GLY A 98 -18.10 -54.34 -32.42
CA GLY A 98 -18.53 -55.50 -31.61
C GLY A 98 -19.49 -55.28 -30.44
N LEU A 99 -20.74 -54.94 -30.74
CA LEU A 99 -21.89 -55.03 -29.81
C LEU A 99 -22.02 -56.40 -29.10
N GLY A 100 -21.94 -56.38 -27.77
CA GLY A 100 -23.13 -56.56 -26.91
C GLY A 100 -23.75 -57.96 -26.68
N LYS A 101 -23.98 -58.28 -25.39
CA LYS A 101 -25.13 -59.01 -24.79
C LYS A 101 -24.93 -59.09 -23.26
N GLY A 102 -25.95 -58.95 -22.40
CA GLY A 102 -27.36 -58.60 -22.63
C GLY A 102 -28.31 -59.24 -21.62
N LYS A 103 -28.93 -58.41 -20.76
CA LYS A 103 -30.12 -58.60 -19.87
C LYS A 103 -30.21 -57.32 -19.00
N GLU A 104 -31.27 -56.51 -18.93
CA GLU A 104 -32.72 -56.76 -18.74
C GLU A 104 -33.02 -57.36 -17.34
N ILE A 105 -34.02 -56.94 -16.56
CA ILE A 105 -35.32 -56.25 -16.87
C ILE A 105 -35.53 -55.03 -15.91
N ASP A 106 -36.60 -54.25 -16.14
CA ASP A 106 -36.94 -52.93 -15.55
C ASP A 106 -38.10 -52.98 -14.50
N GLN A 107 -38.33 -51.85 -13.80
CA GLN A 107 -39.54 -51.41 -13.05
C GLN A 107 -40.07 -52.12 -11.76
N GLY A 108 -40.28 -51.31 -10.69
CA GLY A 108 -41.64 -51.08 -10.13
C GLY A 108 -41.94 -51.29 -8.63
N ILE A 109 -42.78 -50.37 -8.06
CA ILE A 109 -43.81 -50.60 -6.99
C ILE A 109 -43.28 -50.83 -5.54
N VAL A 110 -43.85 -50.43 -4.38
CA VAL A 110 -44.78 -49.41 -3.77
C VAL A 110 -45.10 -49.93 -2.33
N GLU A 111 -45.96 -49.26 -1.53
CA GLU A 111 -46.40 -49.54 -0.13
C GLU A 111 -45.41 -49.02 0.95
N GLU A 112 -45.77 -48.40 2.10
CA GLU A 112 -46.90 -48.52 3.06
C GLU A 112 -46.84 -49.81 3.94
N GLY A 113 -47.10 -49.81 5.26
CA GLY A 113 -47.48 -48.71 6.18
C GLY A 113 -47.43 -49.12 7.68
N ASP A 114 -48.38 -48.59 8.47
CA ASP A 114 -48.74 -48.92 9.87
C ASP A 114 -47.80 -48.62 11.08
N LEU A 115 -48.30 -48.52 12.33
CA LEU A 115 -49.33 -47.59 12.88
C LEU A 115 -49.38 -47.60 14.43
N ALA A 116 -49.72 -46.44 15.03
CA ALA A 116 -50.37 -46.26 16.36
C ALA A 116 -49.52 -46.60 17.63
N LEU A 117 -49.89 -46.33 18.91
CA LEU A 117 -51.18 -46.07 19.61
C LEU A 117 -51.04 -45.14 20.86
N LYS A 118 -51.91 -44.10 20.98
CA LYS A 118 -52.80 -43.75 22.14
C LYS A 118 -52.24 -43.42 23.58
N LYS A 119 -52.90 -42.65 24.49
CA LYS A 119 -54.13 -41.80 24.53
C LYS A 119 -54.25 -41.00 25.87
N LYS A 120 -55.32 -40.16 25.96
CA LYS A 120 -56.10 -39.64 27.13
C LYS A 120 -55.75 -38.24 27.65
N ASP A 121 -56.68 -37.39 28.14
CA ASP A 121 -58.19 -37.21 28.09
C ASP A 121 -58.48 -35.89 28.92
N VAL A 122 -59.60 -35.13 28.95
CA VAL A 122 -60.85 -34.95 28.15
C VAL A 122 -61.57 -33.63 28.62
N ALA A 123 -62.19 -32.88 27.69
CA ALA A 123 -63.22 -31.80 27.86
C ALA A 123 -62.91 -30.50 28.67
N GLY A 124 -63.56 -29.34 28.42
CA GLY A 124 -64.47 -28.99 27.32
C GLY A 124 -65.23 -27.63 27.47
N LEU A 125 -65.97 -27.25 26.40
CA LEU A 125 -66.98 -26.18 26.22
C LEU A 125 -66.60 -24.69 25.96
N GLU A 126 -67.27 -24.16 24.93
CA GLU A 126 -67.74 -22.78 24.64
C GLU A 126 -66.75 -21.62 24.36
N THR A 127 -67.30 -20.46 23.97
CA THR A 127 -66.88 -19.77 22.72
C THR A 127 -66.52 -18.27 22.78
N ASP A 128 -65.65 -17.89 21.83
CA ASP A 128 -65.67 -16.66 21.00
C ASP A 128 -64.74 -15.45 21.34
N VAL A 129 -64.44 -14.66 20.29
CA VAL A 129 -63.85 -13.29 20.25
C VAL A 129 -62.35 -13.06 20.62
N SER A 130 -61.48 -13.38 19.66
CA SER A 130 -60.38 -12.51 19.14
C SER A 130 -59.11 -12.12 19.95
N ARG A 131 -58.05 -11.78 19.17
CA ARG A 131 -56.84 -10.96 19.45
C ARG A 131 -55.64 -11.56 20.25
N ARG A 132 -54.52 -11.64 19.51
CA ARG A 132 -53.12 -11.27 19.86
C ARG A 132 -52.62 -11.49 21.30
N GLU A 133 -51.69 -12.44 21.43
CA GLU A 133 -50.30 -12.31 21.94
C GLU A 133 -49.65 -13.71 21.94
N SER A 134 -48.35 -13.96 22.14
CA SER A 134 -47.10 -13.19 22.04
C SER A 134 -45.94 -14.19 21.78
N ARG A 135 -44.74 -13.74 21.38
CA ARG A 135 -43.50 -14.54 21.49
C ARG A 135 -42.31 -13.66 21.85
N SER A 136 -41.39 -14.23 22.63
CA SER A 136 -40.23 -13.58 23.26
C SER A 136 -39.11 -13.21 22.28
N PRO A 137 -38.22 -12.27 22.65
CA PRO A 137 -37.22 -11.71 21.74
C PRO A 137 -36.00 -12.62 21.53
N SER A 138 -35.49 -12.63 20.30
CA SER A 138 -34.18 -13.18 19.93
C SER A 138 -33.02 -12.30 20.42
N PRO A 139 -31.79 -12.84 20.61
CA PRO A 139 -30.65 -12.07 21.10
C PRO A 139 -30.20 -10.95 20.16
N VAL A 140 -29.64 -9.88 20.73
CA VAL A 140 -29.23 -8.66 20.02
C VAL A 140 -27.90 -8.87 19.29
N MET A 141 -27.93 -8.80 17.96
CA MET A 141 -26.71 -8.75 17.13
C MET A 141 -26.11 -7.35 17.08
N SER A 142 -24.77 -7.28 17.08
CA SER A 142 -24.00 -6.04 16.94
C SER A 142 -24.17 -5.39 15.54
N ALA A 143 -23.81 -4.12 15.42
CA ALA A 143 -23.92 -3.39 14.16
C ALA A 143 -23.06 -4.00 13.04
N VAL A 144 -21.82 -4.40 13.37
CA VAL A 144 -20.80 -4.87 12.43
C VAL A 144 -21.25 -6.11 11.61
N ASP A 145 -22.08 -6.98 12.18
CA ASP A 145 -22.59 -8.16 11.47
C ASP A 145 -23.79 -7.87 10.55
N ARG A 146 -24.32 -6.64 10.57
CA ARG A 146 -25.29 -6.17 9.55
C ARG A 146 -24.56 -5.81 8.27
N ASP A 147 -23.50 -5.00 8.36
CA ASP A 147 -22.76 -4.49 7.20
C ASP A 147 -22.02 -5.60 6.43
N LYS A 148 -21.57 -6.65 7.14
CA LYS A 148 -21.04 -7.88 6.52
C LYS A 148 -22.04 -8.60 5.60
N ARG A 149 -23.35 -8.35 5.72
CA ARG A 149 -24.34 -8.79 4.70
C ARG A 149 -24.45 -7.78 3.56
N THR A 150 -24.60 -6.49 3.87
CA THR A 150 -24.79 -5.40 2.90
C THR A 150 -23.66 -5.34 1.85
N VAL A 151 -22.40 -5.44 2.30
CA VAL A 151 -21.23 -5.45 1.40
C VAL A 151 -21.17 -6.74 0.57
N ARG A 152 -21.57 -7.89 1.13
CA ARG A 152 -21.55 -9.19 0.44
C ARG A 152 -22.60 -9.30 -0.67
N SER A 153 -23.59 -8.41 -0.70
CA SER A 153 -24.57 -8.25 -1.80
C SER A 153 -24.13 -7.29 -2.92
N LEU A 154 -23.09 -6.47 -2.74
CA LEU A 154 -22.79 -5.37 -3.66
C LEU A 154 -22.09 -5.75 -4.98
N LEU A 155 -21.61 -7.00 -5.13
CA LEU A 155 -20.89 -7.49 -6.33
C LEU A 155 -21.37 -8.87 -6.80
N LYS A 156 -22.69 -9.06 -7.00
CA LYS A 156 -23.25 -10.22 -7.73
C LYS A 156 -24.49 -9.85 -8.55
N ILE A 157 -24.31 -9.31 -9.76
CA ILE A 157 -25.43 -9.05 -10.69
C ILE A 157 -25.78 -10.35 -11.44
N GLN A 158 -26.43 -11.28 -10.74
CA GLN A 158 -26.95 -12.54 -11.31
C GLN A 158 -28.36 -12.38 -11.93
N LYS A 159 -28.87 -11.14 -11.98
CA LYS A 159 -30.22 -10.79 -12.47
C LYS A 159 -30.15 -10.04 -13.79
N VAL A 160 -31.03 -10.44 -14.70
CA VAL A 160 -31.12 -9.95 -16.08
C VAL A 160 -32.54 -9.44 -16.32
N PHE A 161 -32.64 -8.28 -16.95
CA PHE A 161 -33.90 -7.69 -17.41
C PHE A 161 -34.13 -8.07 -18.88
N VAL A 162 -35.37 -8.41 -19.20
CA VAL A 162 -35.78 -8.94 -20.50
C VAL A 162 -36.96 -8.13 -21.02
N MET A 163 -36.86 -7.64 -22.25
CA MET A 163 -37.82 -6.74 -22.90
C MET A 163 -38.32 -7.33 -24.22
N GLN A 164 -39.41 -6.76 -24.74
CA GLN A 164 -40.00 -7.13 -26.04
C GLN A 164 -40.54 -8.58 -26.10
N VAL A 165 -40.86 -9.17 -24.95
CA VAL A 165 -41.49 -10.50 -24.85
C VAL A 165 -42.93 -10.44 -25.34
N ALA A 166 -43.33 -11.36 -26.22
CA ALA A 166 -44.69 -11.40 -26.74
C ALA A 166 -45.75 -11.55 -25.62
N GLN A 167 -46.85 -10.78 -25.67
CA GLN A 167 -47.84 -10.70 -24.59
C GLN A 167 -48.54 -12.04 -24.25
N LYS A 168 -48.47 -13.03 -25.14
CA LYS A 168 -48.99 -14.40 -24.97
C LYS A 168 -48.10 -15.31 -24.10
N MET A 169 -46.82 -14.96 -23.90
CA MET A 169 -45.87 -15.81 -23.18
C MET A 169 -46.09 -15.75 -21.66
N ARG A 170 -45.68 -16.81 -20.97
CA ARG A 170 -45.75 -17.00 -19.52
C ARG A 170 -44.35 -17.19 -18.94
N SER A 171 -44.23 -17.20 -17.61
CA SER A 171 -42.94 -17.38 -16.92
C SER A 171 -42.21 -18.71 -17.19
N PRO A 172 -42.88 -19.87 -17.37
CA PRO A 172 -42.18 -21.12 -17.73
C PRO A 172 -41.46 -21.01 -19.09
N ASP A 173 -42.10 -20.38 -20.07
CA ASP A 173 -41.60 -20.25 -21.43
C ASP A 173 -40.27 -19.45 -21.47
N LEU A 174 -40.11 -18.46 -20.58
CA LEU A 174 -38.84 -17.74 -20.37
C LEU A 174 -37.79 -18.61 -19.64
N TYR A 175 -38.22 -19.41 -18.66
CA TYR A 175 -37.32 -20.31 -17.93
C TYR A 175 -36.71 -21.35 -18.87
N GLU A 176 -37.50 -21.94 -19.78
CA GLU A 176 -37.02 -22.88 -20.79
C GLU A 176 -36.08 -22.21 -21.81
N PHE A 177 -36.47 -21.03 -22.34
CA PHE A 177 -35.68 -20.33 -23.35
C PHE A 177 -34.28 -19.93 -22.84
N PHE A 178 -34.20 -19.36 -21.63
CA PHE A 178 -32.92 -18.98 -21.02
C PHE A 178 -32.18 -20.13 -20.32
N GLY A 179 -32.85 -21.25 -20.04
CA GLY A 179 -32.23 -22.47 -19.52
C GLY A 179 -31.15 -23.06 -20.45
N LYS A 180 -31.22 -22.75 -21.75
CA LYS A 180 -30.19 -23.09 -22.76
C LYS A 180 -28.85 -22.38 -22.55
N VAL A 181 -28.83 -21.32 -21.75
CA VAL A 181 -27.68 -20.41 -21.55
C VAL A 181 -27.00 -20.65 -20.19
N GLY A 182 -27.75 -21.20 -19.24
CA GLY A 182 -27.30 -21.45 -17.87
C GLY A 182 -28.45 -21.82 -16.96
N LYS A 183 -28.12 -22.29 -15.75
CA LYS A 183 -29.11 -22.74 -14.78
C LYS A 183 -29.91 -21.55 -14.25
N VAL A 184 -31.16 -21.40 -14.69
CA VAL A 184 -32.08 -20.37 -14.21
C VAL A 184 -32.54 -20.72 -12.78
N ARG A 185 -32.52 -19.72 -11.90
CA ARG A 185 -33.00 -19.77 -10.52
C ARG A 185 -34.44 -19.26 -10.38
N SER A 186 -34.81 -18.22 -11.13
CA SER A 186 -36.21 -17.81 -11.30
C SER A 186 -36.43 -17.01 -12.59
N ALA A 187 -37.65 -17.04 -13.12
CA ALA A 187 -38.09 -16.19 -14.23
C ALA A 187 -39.47 -15.59 -13.91
N ARG A 188 -39.63 -14.27 -14.07
CA ARG A 188 -40.83 -13.52 -13.66
C ARG A 188 -41.22 -12.48 -14.70
N LEU A 189 -42.40 -12.60 -15.28
CA LEU A 189 -43.00 -11.54 -16.11
C LEU A 189 -43.65 -10.45 -15.25
N VAL A 190 -43.63 -9.22 -15.75
CA VAL A 190 -44.35 -8.08 -15.17
C VAL A 190 -45.74 -8.00 -15.79
N TYR A 191 -46.76 -8.14 -14.96
CA TYR A 191 -48.15 -7.97 -15.35
C TYR A 191 -48.67 -6.60 -14.92
N ASP A 192 -49.61 -6.04 -15.68
CA ASP A 192 -50.27 -4.81 -15.30
C ASP A 192 -51.25 -5.00 -14.14
N LYS A 193 -51.23 -4.06 -13.18
CA LYS A 193 -52.01 -4.19 -11.94
C LYS A 193 -53.52 -4.08 -12.16
N ILE A 194 -53.96 -3.37 -13.20
CA ILE A 194 -55.37 -3.13 -13.51
C ILE A 194 -55.85 -4.12 -14.58
N SER A 195 -55.19 -4.14 -15.74
CA SER A 195 -55.61 -4.95 -16.89
C SER A 195 -55.19 -6.43 -16.84
N LYS A 196 -54.35 -6.84 -15.87
CA LYS A 196 -53.80 -8.21 -15.68
C LYS A 196 -53.00 -8.78 -16.86
N ARG A 197 -52.85 -8.06 -17.98
CA ARG A 197 -52.06 -8.48 -19.16
C ARG A 197 -50.55 -8.33 -18.89
N SER A 198 -49.74 -9.13 -19.59
CA SER A 198 -48.28 -9.01 -19.57
C SER A 198 -47.83 -7.70 -20.19
N LYS A 199 -46.89 -6.98 -19.55
CA LYS A 199 -46.27 -5.76 -20.09
C LYS A 199 -45.16 -6.04 -21.11
N GLY A 200 -44.94 -7.30 -21.48
CA GLY A 200 -43.88 -7.71 -22.42
C GLY A 200 -42.46 -7.54 -21.87
N VAL A 201 -42.33 -7.38 -20.55
CA VAL A 201 -41.04 -7.28 -19.85
C VAL A 201 -41.00 -8.24 -18.66
N GLY A 202 -39.81 -8.71 -18.30
CA GLY A 202 -39.60 -9.66 -17.21
C GLY A 202 -38.18 -9.63 -16.65
N TYR A 203 -37.98 -10.35 -15.56
CA TYR A 203 -36.71 -10.50 -14.86
C TYR A 203 -36.35 -11.97 -14.74
N ILE A 204 -35.08 -12.29 -14.93
CA ILE A 204 -34.51 -13.64 -14.83
C ILE A 204 -33.33 -13.60 -13.88
N GLU A 205 -33.24 -14.57 -12.99
CA GLU A 205 -32.14 -14.74 -12.04
C GLU A 205 -31.45 -16.07 -12.36
N PHE A 206 -30.13 -16.07 -12.52
CA PHE A 206 -29.32 -17.27 -12.74
C PHE A 206 -28.64 -17.74 -11.44
N TYR A 207 -28.24 -19.01 -11.36
CA TYR A 207 -27.35 -19.47 -10.29
C TYR A 207 -25.91 -18.99 -10.47
N ASP A 208 -25.46 -18.88 -11.72
CA ASP A 208 -24.08 -18.59 -12.09
C ASP A 208 -23.93 -17.21 -12.76
N GLU A 209 -22.87 -16.49 -12.40
CA GLU A 209 -22.62 -15.13 -12.89
C GLU A 209 -22.19 -15.11 -14.37
N GLN A 210 -21.44 -16.12 -14.81
CA GLN A 210 -21.01 -16.29 -16.20
C GLN A 210 -22.17 -16.51 -17.20
N SER A 211 -23.38 -16.82 -16.73
CA SER A 211 -24.57 -16.93 -17.57
C SER A 211 -25.14 -15.57 -17.97
N VAL A 212 -24.84 -14.48 -17.24
CA VAL A 212 -25.41 -13.16 -17.50
C VAL A 212 -24.88 -12.52 -18.80
N PRO A 213 -23.56 -12.48 -19.09
CA PRO A 213 -23.06 -11.99 -20.38
C PRO A 213 -23.56 -12.83 -21.55
N LYS A 214 -23.62 -14.16 -21.36
CA LYS A 214 -24.15 -15.10 -22.36
C LYS A 214 -25.64 -14.86 -22.64
N ALA A 215 -26.42 -14.52 -21.62
CA ALA A 215 -27.85 -14.18 -21.77
C ALA A 215 -28.06 -12.85 -22.50
N VAL A 216 -27.24 -11.83 -22.24
CA VAL A 216 -27.24 -10.57 -23.02
C VAL A 216 -26.97 -10.84 -24.50
N GLY A 217 -26.04 -11.77 -24.80
CA GLY A 217 -25.75 -12.25 -26.16
C GLY A 217 -26.90 -13.00 -26.87
N MET A 218 -28.00 -13.32 -26.20
CA MET A 218 -29.21 -13.87 -26.82
C MET A 218 -30.16 -12.79 -27.38
N THR A 219 -29.81 -11.50 -27.20
CA THR A 219 -30.57 -10.37 -27.76
C THR A 219 -30.75 -10.53 -29.28
N GLY A 220 -31.98 -10.30 -29.76
CA GLY A 220 -32.38 -10.47 -31.15
C GLY A 220 -32.96 -11.85 -31.50
N GLN A 221 -32.77 -12.88 -30.66
CA GLN A 221 -33.40 -14.19 -30.90
C GLN A 221 -34.93 -14.12 -30.72
N LYS A 222 -35.66 -14.85 -31.58
CA LYS A 222 -37.13 -14.79 -31.67
C LYS A 222 -37.79 -15.73 -30.65
N LEU A 223 -38.47 -15.16 -29.65
CA LEU A 223 -39.31 -15.90 -28.70
C LEU A 223 -40.79 -15.71 -29.05
N GLY A 224 -41.49 -16.81 -29.37
CA GLY A 224 -42.92 -16.77 -29.74
C GLY A 224 -43.23 -16.01 -31.04
N GLY A 225 -42.20 -15.62 -31.82
CA GLY A 225 -42.29 -14.86 -33.07
C GLY A 225 -41.63 -13.49 -33.04
N ILE A 226 -41.35 -12.93 -31.85
CA ILE A 226 -40.83 -11.56 -31.67
C ILE A 226 -39.37 -11.62 -31.16
N PRO A 227 -38.43 -10.81 -31.69
CA PRO A 227 -37.07 -10.73 -31.15
C PRO A 227 -37.07 -10.15 -29.72
N VAL A 228 -36.31 -10.78 -28.83
CA VAL A 228 -36.21 -10.40 -27.42
C VAL A 228 -34.98 -9.52 -27.19
N ILE A 229 -35.09 -8.51 -26.32
CA ILE A 229 -33.96 -7.67 -25.89
C ILE A 229 -33.58 -8.02 -24.45
N VAL A 230 -32.28 -8.14 -24.17
CA VAL A 230 -31.76 -8.65 -22.89
C VAL A 230 -30.65 -7.76 -22.34
N GLN A 231 -30.80 -7.27 -21.10
CA GLN A 231 -29.90 -6.31 -20.46
C GLN A 231 -29.61 -6.69 -18.99
N PRO A 232 -28.45 -6.32 -18.40
CA PRO A 232 -28.20 -6.49 -16.97
C PRO A 232 -29.23 -5.72 -16.11
N SER A 233 -29.66 -6.28 -14.98
CA SER A 233 -30.70 -5.65 -14.14
C SER A 233 -30.12 -4.63 -13.15
N GLU A 234 -30.54 -3.37 -13.25
CA GLU A 234 -30.13 -2.30 -12.33
C GLU A 234 -30.94 -2.21 -11.02
N ALA A 235 -32.02 -2.99 -10.90
CA ALA A 235 -33.02 -2.82 -9.85
C ALA A 235 -32.45 -2.89 -8.41
N GLU A 236 -31.47 -3.74 -8.15
CA GLU A 236 -30.87 -3.88 -6.81
C GLU A 236 -30.00 -2.67 -6.44
N LYS A 237 -29.32 -2.03 -7.41
CA LYS A 237 -28.54 -0.80 -7.17
C LYS A 237 -29.43 0.34 -6.67
N ASN A 238 -30.59 0.52 -7.32
CA ASN A 238 -31.55 1.56 -6.93
C ASN A 238 -32.17 1.29 -5.56
N ARG A 239 -32.43 0.02 -5.22
CA ARG A 239 -32.91 -0.36 -3.89
C ARG A 239 -31.89 -0.09 -2.78
N ILE A 240 -30.61 -0.39 -3.01
CA ILE A 240 -29.54 -0.10 -2.03
C ILE A 240 -29.40 1.42 -1.82
N VAL A 241 -29.67 2.25 -2.84
CA VAL A 241 -29.70 3.71 -2.69
C VAL A 241 -30.85 4.18 -1.78
N ASP A 242 -32.04 3.59 -1.87
CA ASP A 242 -33.15 3.90 -0.95
C ASP A 242 -32.82 3.45 0.50
N GLU A 243 -32.28 2.25 0.68
CA GLU A 243 -31.93 1.71 2.00
C GLU A 243 -30.71 2.42 2.65
N ALA A 244 -29.77 2.95 1.85
CA ALA A 244 -28.63 3.74 2.34
C ALA A 244 -28.97 5.21 2.68
N SER A 245 -30.14 5.72 2.26
CA SER A 245 -30.50 7.14 2.40
C SER A 245 -30.98 7.56 3.80
N PHE A 246 -30.96 6.67 4.79
CA PHE A 246 -31.68 6.86 6.07
C PHE A 246 -30.85 6.79 7.35
N ASN A 247 -29.56 6.43 7.31
CA ASN A 247 -28.90 5.89 8.51
C ASN A 247 -27.41 6.25 8.70
N ASP A 248 -26.95 7.39 8.16
CA ASP A 248 -25.62 7.96 8.43
C ASP A 248 -25.74 9.44 8.83
N GLU A 249 -25.17 9.82 9.97
CA GLU A 249 -25.21 11.19 10.50
C GLU A 249 -24.11 12.10 9.94
N ARG A 250 -23.21 11.58 9.09
CA ARG A 250 -22.07 12.33 8.51
C ARG A 250 -22.30 12.79 7.08
N VAL A 251 -23.26 13.69 6.87
CA VAL A 251 -23.41 14.40 5.58
C VAL A 251 -23.50 15.92 5.78
N THR A 252 -22.50 16.63 5.27
CA THR A 252 -22.40 18.11 5.30
C THR A 252 -22.64 18.71 3.91
N VAL A 253 -23.02 20.01 3.89
CA VAL A 253 -23.19 20.86 2.70
C VAL A 253 -24.35 20.46 1.74
N PHE A 254 -25.59 20.76 2.15
CA PHE A 254 -26.72 20.94 1.23
C PHE A 254 -27.46 22.24 1.52
N SER A 255 -27.55 23.14 0.54
CA SER A 255 -28.30 24.40 0.66
C SER A 255 -29.56 24.46 -0.22
N ARG A 256 -29.82 23.46 -1.07
CA ARG A 256 -31.00 23.40 -1.95
C ARG A 256 -32.07 22.45 -1.40
N LEU A 257 -33.26 22.99 -1.18
CA LEU A 257 -34.45 22.25 -0.77
C LEU A 257 -35.40 22.04 -1.96
N HIS A 258 -36.10 20.91 -1.95
CA HIS A 258 -37.25 20.64 -2.82
C HIS A 258 -38.52 20.61 -1.96
N VAL A 259 -39.47 21.48 -2.29
CA VAL A 259 -40.64 21.78 -1.49
C VAL A 259 -41.88 21.39 -2.30
N SER A 260 -42.68 20.44 -1.82
CA SER A 260 -43.87 19.95 -2.54
C SER A 260 -45.14 19.98 -1.70
N ASN A 261 -46.30 19.80 -2.35
CA ASN A 261 -47.65 19.98 -1.80
C ASN A 261 -48.04 21.44 -1.51
N ILE A 262 -47.38 22.40 -2.19
CA ILE A 262 -47.71 23.83 -2.11
C ILE A 262 -49.09 24.09 -2.74
N HIS A 263 -49.89 24.99 -2.16
CA HIS A 263 -51.18 25.37 -2.72
C HIS A 263 -51.02 26.11 -4.07
N PRO A 264 -51.77 25.76 -5.15
CA PRO A 264 -51.53 26.31 -6.50
C PRO A 264 -51.66 27.83 -6.63
N SER A 265 -52.37 28.50 -5.71
CA SER A 265 -52.54 29.96 -5.72
C SER A 265 -51.34 30.76 -5.18
N LEU A 266 -50.37 30.11 -4.54
CA LEU A 266 -49.19 30.77 -3.98
C LEU A 266 -48.17 31.11 -5.08
N ARG A 267 -47.55 32.30 -4.98
CA ARG A 267 -46.53 32.77 -5.92
C ARG A 267 -45.14 32.67 -5.31
N GLU A 268 -44.08 32.77 -6.12
CA GLU A 268 -42.68 32.71 -5.64
C GLU A 268 -42.37 33.77 -4.58
N ALA A 269 -42.99 34.95 -4.65
CA ALA A 269 -42.83 36.01 -3.66
C ALA A 269 -43.42 35.64 -2.28
N ASP A 270 -44.48 34.85 -2.24
CA ASP A 270 -45.12 34.40 -0.99
C ASP A 270 -44.29 33.28 -0.35
N ILE A 271 -43.79 32.36 -1.19
CA ILE A 271 -42.88 31.29 -0.80
C ILE A 271 -41.56 31.87 -0.25
N ARG A 272 -40.97 32.87 -0.93
CA ARG A 272 -39.76 33.56 -0.43
C ARG A 272 -40.00 34.12 0.98
N LYS A 273 -41.06 34.91 1.19
CA LYS A 273 -41.35 35.54 2.51
C LYS A 273 -41.41 34.56 3.67
N VAL A 274 -41.99 33.36 3.47
CA VAL A 274 -42.11 32.35 4.54
C VAL A 274 -40.76 31.69 4.83
N PHE A 275 -39.98 31.36 3.81
CA PHE A 275 -38.72 30.63 3.97
C PHE A 275 -37.54 31.55 4.34
N GLU A 276 -37.59 32.82 3.98
CA GLU A 276 -36.54 33.84 4.23
C GLU A 276 -36.42 34.19 5.73
N GLN A 277 -37.45 33.87 6.53
CA GLN A 277 -37.39 33.91 8.00
C GLN A 277 -36.35 32.95 8.61
N MET A 278 -36.01 31.86 7.88
CA MET A 278 -35.05 30.84 8.36
C MET A 278 -33.59 31.16 7.97
N GLY A 279 -33.38 32.12 7.05
CA GLY A 279 -32.06 32.54 6.56
C GLY A 279 -32.09 33.06 5.13
N TYR A 280 -30.93 33.51 4.62
CA TYR A 280 -30.85 34.19 3.33
C TYR A 280 -31.02 33.23 2.14
N ILE A 281 -32.00 33.54 1.29
CA ILE A 281 -32.32 32.77 0.07
C ILE A 281 -31.71 33.44 -1.17
N GLU A 282 -30.94 32.68 -1.93
CA GLU A 282 -30.38 33.07 -3.22
C GLU A 282 -31.45 32.95 -4.32
N ASP A 283 -32.10 31.79 -4.47
CA ASP A 283 -33.06 31.48 -5.54
C ASP A 283 -34.34 30.79 -5.02
N VAL A 284 -35.49 31.09 -5.65
CA VAL A 284 -36.79 30.45 -5.45
C VAL A 284 -37.43 30.24 -6.82
N SER A 285 -37.65 28.99 -7.20
CA SER A 285 -38.23 28.61 -8.49
C SER A 285 -39.46 27.72 -8.29
N LEU A 286 -40.65 28.19 -8.68
CA LEU A 286 -41.92 27.44 -8.60
C LEU A 286 -42.24 26.84 -9.96
N ILE A 287 -42.31 25.51 -10.04
CA ILE A 287 -42.61 24.81 -11.29
C ILE A 287 -44.06 25.08 -11.69
N LYS A 288 -44.26 25.58 -12.91
CA LYS A 288 -45.56 25.81 -13.53
C LYS A 288 -45.72 24.89 -14.75
N ASP A 289 -46.93 24.67 -15.21
CA ASP A 289 -47.20 24.05 -16.52
C ASP A 289 -47.06 25.06 -17.66
N PHE A 290 -47.14 24.58 -18.90
CA PHE A 290 -47.14 25.43 -20.10
C PHE A 290 -48.30 26.46 -20.12
N GLU A 291 -49.38 26.19 -19.40
CA GLU A 291 -50.52 27.11 -19.19
C GLU A 291 -50.30 28.10 -18.01
N GLY A 292 -49.10 28.13 -17.41
CA GLY A 292 -48.74 29.03 -16.31
C GLY A 292 -49.22 28.63 -14.91
N VAL A 293 -50.02 27.57 -14.78
CA VAL A 293 -50.55 27.09 -13.50
C VAL A 293 -49.47 26.37 -12.68
N SER A 294 -49.36 26.70 -11.39
CA SER A 294 -48.36 26.15 -10.46
C SER A 294 -48.58 24.66 -10.14
N LYS A 295 -47.56 23.82 -10.34
CA LYS A 295 -47.57 22.36 -10.05
C LYS A 295 -47.52 22.00 -8.56
N GLY A 296 -47.57 22.98 -7.66
CA GLY A 296 -47.44 22.76 -6.21
C GLY A 296 -46.06 22.26 -5.77
N VAL A 297 -45.03 22.49 -6.59
CA VAL A 297 -43.63 22.09 -6.33
C VAL A 297 -42.70 23.27 -6.60
N ALA A 298 -41.85 23.60 -5.63
CA ALA A 298 -40.82 24.62 -5.75
C ALA A 298 -39.42 24.09 -5.35
N PHE A 299 -38.39 24.77 -5.81
CA PHE A 299 -37.02 24.65 -5.31
C PHE A 299 -36.61 25.95 -4.62
N ILE A 300 -35.87 25.83 -3.52
CA ILE A 300 -35.35 26.96 -2.75
C ILE A 300 -33.86 26.74 -2.51
N GLN A 301 -33.04 27.74 -2.78
CA GLN A 301 -31.59 27.72 -2.61
C GLN A 301 -31.20 28.73 -1.52
N TYR A 302 -30.72 28.24 -0.38
CA TYR A 302 -30.14 29.08 0.67
C TYR A 302 -28.67 29.38 0.41
N LYS A 303 -28.18 30.51 0.94
CA LYS A 303 -26.76 30.88 0.92
C LYS A 303 -25.91 30.07 1.91
N ARG A 304 -26.52 29.52 2.96
CA ARG A 304 -25.86 28.69 3.98
C ARG A 304 -26.58 27.35 4.15
N PRO A 305 -25.85 26.23 4.33
CA PRO A 305 -26.47 24.91 4.52
C PRO A 305 -27.20 24.80 5.88
N ASP A 306 -26.74 25.53 6.90
CA ASP A 306 -27.36 25.52 8.24
C ASP A 306 -28.78 26.11 8.21
N ASP A 307 -28.99 27.14 7.39
CA ASP A 307 -30.30 27.79 7.23
C ASP A 307 -31.27 26.87 6.50
N ALA A 308 -30.80 26.11 5.50
CA ALA A 308 -31.56 25.04 4.86
C ALA A 308 -31.89 23.88 5.84
N LYS A 309 -30.98 23.55 6.76
CA LYS A 309 -31.21 22.54 7.82
C LYS A 309 -32.26 23.00 8.84
N LYS A 310 -32.21 24.26 9.29
CA LYS A 310 -33.25 24.88 10.12
C LYS A 310 -34.61 24.85 9.41
N ALA A 311 -34.66 25.29 8.15
CA ALA A 311 -35.89 25.28 7.36
C ALA A 311 -36.48 23.88 7.19
N LEU A 312 -35.65 22.84 7.00
CA LEU A 312 -36.10 21.44 7.00
C LEU A 312 -36.67 21.02 8.37
N GLN A 313 -36.04 21.42 9.49
CA GLN A 313 -36.49 21.04 10.83
C GLN A 313 -37.77 21.78 11.27
N THR A 314 -37.97 23.04 10.86
CA THR A 314 -39.05 23.89 11.36
C THR A 314 -40.25 24.02 10.41
N LEU A 315 -40.03 23.99 9.09
CA LEU A 315 -41.09 24.22 8.09
C LEU A 315 -41.60 22.93 7.41
N HIS A 316 -41.05 21.76 7.75
CA HIS A 316 -41.53 20.49 7.21
C HIS A 316 -42.88 20.11 7.84
N ASN A 317 -43.88 19.86 7.00
CA ASN A 317 -45.30 19.70 7.34
C ASN A 317 -45.97 20.96 7.90
N PHE A 318 -45.37 22.15 7.74
CA PHE A 318 -46.03 23.42 8.07
C PHE A 318 -47.22 23.68 7.13
N ASP A 319 -48.36 24.08 7.68
CA ASP A 319 -49.62 24.26 6.95
C ASP A 319 -49.68 25.63 6.25
N LEU A 320 -49.67 25.62 4.91
CA LEU A 320 -49.81 26.81 4.07
C LEU A 320 -51.10 26.74 3.25
N LEU A 321 -52.06 27.60 3.60
CA LEU A 321 -53.42 27.62 3.05
C LEU A 321 -54.13 26.24 3.11
N GLY A 322 -54.00 25.55 4.24
CA GLY A 322 -54.65 24.24 4.47
C GLY A 322 -53.99 23.08 3.72
N ARG A 323 -52.70 23.22 3.34
CA ARG A 323 -51.87 22.10 2.88
C ARG A 323 -50.54 22.09 3.61
N GLN A 324 -50.24 20.95 4.22
CA GLN A 324 -48.95 20.67 4.85
C GLN A 324 -47.85 20.55 3.79
N VAL A 325 -46.88 21.45 3.86
CA VAL A 325 -45.80 21.55 2.88
C VAL A 325 -44.69 20.55 3.21
N ARG A 326 -44.40 19.66 2.26
CA ARG A 326 -43.42 18.59 2.44
C ARG A 326 -42.08 19.01 1.87
N ILE A 327 -41.11 19.25 2.75
CA ILE A 327 -39.73 19.61 2.40
C ILE A 327 -38.88 18.35 2.31
N VAL A 328 -38.12 18.19 1.24
CA VAL A 328 -37.16 17.09 1.03
C VAL A 328 -35.85 17.67 0.51
N ILE A 329 -34.71 17.23 1.05
CA ILE A 329 -33.41 17.51 0.43
C ILE A 329 -33.31 16.60 -0.80
N LYS A 330 -33.49 17.15 -2.00
CA LYS A 330 -33.16 16.45 -3.23
C LYS A 330 -31.66 16.60 -3.50
N VAL A 331 -30.90 15.56 -3.22
CA VAL A 331 -29.51 15.43 -3.66
C VAL A 331 -29.50 15.45 -5.19
N LYS A 332 -29.17 16.61 -5.79
CA LYS A 332 -28.85 16.69 -7.22
C LYS A 332 -27.65 15.77 -7.44
N ARG A 333 -27.69 14.88 -8.45
CA ARG A 333 -26.68 13.81 -8.64
C ARG A 333 -25.36 14.39 -9.17
N LEU A 334 -24.67 15.10 -8.29
CA LEU A 334 -23.60 16.07 -8.56
C LEU A 334 -22.24 15.44 -8.95
N LYS A 335 -22.26 14.28 -9.64
CA LYS A 335 -21.03 13.54 -10.04
C LYS A 335 -20.33 14.09 -11.29
N PHE A 336 -20.80 15.22 -11.83
CA PHE A 336 -20.25 15.87 -13.04
C PHE A 336 -20.17 17.38 -12.80
N GLU A 337 -21.29 18.01 -12.43
CA GLU A 337 -21.39 19.44 -12.12
C GLU A 337 -20.60 19.87 -10.86
N LEU A 338 -20.34 18.98 -9.88
CA LEU A 338 -19.41 19.27 -8.78
C LEU A 338 -17.95 19.07 -9.19
N MET A 339 -17.68 18.16 -10.13
CA MET A 339 -16.34 17.93 -10.67
C MET A 339 -15.90 19.17 -11.45
N ASN A 340 -16.78 19.71 -12.29
CA ASN A 340 -16.59 20.99 -12.96
C ASN A 340 -16.48 22.15 -11.95
N LYS A 341 -17.34 22.23 -10.91
CA LYS A 341 -17.21 23.28 -9.90
C LYS A 341 -15.94 23.20 -9.04
N MET A 342 -15.38 22.01 -8.81
CA MET A 342 -14.07 21.84 -8.15
C MET A 342 -12.89 22.18 -9.07
N LEU A 343 -13.09 22.14 -10.39
CA LEU A 343 -12.14 22.68 -11.38
C LEU A 343 -12.25 24.22 -11.43
N GLU A 344 -13.45 24.77 -11.59
CA GLU A 344 -13.73 26.22 -11.60
C GLU A 344 -13.24 26.90 -10.29
N SER A 345 -13.49 26.30 -9.13
CA SER A 345 -13.08 26.87 -7.83
C SER A 345 -11.57 26.79 -7.55
N ARG A 346 -10.77 26.22 -8.46
CA ARG A 346 -9.30 26.31 -8.42
C ARG A 346 -8.73 27.49 -9.19
N GLU A 347 -9.51 28.16 -10.04
CA GLU A 347 -9.01 29.27 -10.88
C GLU A 347 -8.82 30.60 -10.09
N SER A 348 -9.28 30.68 -8.84
CA SER A 348 -9.20 31.90 -8.01
C SER A 348 -8.10 31.89 -6.93
N THR A 349 -7.12 30.98 -6.99
CA THR A 349 -5.84 31.12 -6.26
C THR A 349 -4.63 30.76 -7.13
N SER A 350 -4.45 31.56 -8.19
CA SER A 350 -3.19 31.81 -8.92
C SER A 350 -2.05 30.76 -8.87
N LEU A 351 -2.05 29.83 -9.83
CA LEU A 351 -0.80 29.27 -10.40
C LEU A 351 -0.89 29.14 -11.93
N PHE A 352 0.20 29.54 -12.57
CA PHE A 352 0.61 29.43 -13.98
C PHE A 352 -0.37 28.88 -15.03
N THR A 353 -0.69 29.72 -16.01
CA THR A 353 -1.00 29.28 -17.37
C THR A 353 0.18 28.53 -17.98
N VAL A 354 -0.03 27.26 -18.33
CA VAL A 354 0.75 26.64 -19.42
C VAL A 354 0.40 27.40 -20.70
N GLN A 355 1.40 28.01 -21.34
CA GLN A 355 1.21 28.69 -22.62
C GLN A 355 0.75 27.64 -23.66
N PRO A 356 -0.41 27.79 -24.31
CA PRO A 356 -0.75 26.96 -25.45
C PRO A 356 0.22 27.31 -26.59
N THR A 357 0.90 26.30 -27.15
CA THR A 357 1.80 26.50 -28.28
C THR A 357 1.01 27.06 -29.47
N THR A 358 1.37 28.26 -29.93
CA THR A 358 0.60 29.02 -30.92
C THR A 358 0.66 28.35 -32.28
N SER A 359 -0.35 27.55 -32.60
CA SER A 359 -0.47 26.80 -33.84
C SER A 359 -1.08 27.62 -34.98
N THR A 360 -0.81 27.19 -36.22
CA THR A 360 -1.53 27.59 -37.44
C THR A 360 -2.91 26.96 -37.54
N CYS A 361 -3.09 25.80 -36.87
CA CYS A 361 -4.26 24.94 -36.94
C CYS A 361 -5.17 25.11 -35.72
N ILE A 362 -6.47 25.19 -35.98
CA ILE A 362 -7.53 25.17 -34.96
C ILE A 362 -8.58 24.10 -35.29
N LEU A 363 -9.17 23.54 -34.24
CA LEU A 363 -10.37 22.74 -34.29
C LEU A 363 -11.56 23.59 -33.84
N LEU A 364 -12.66 23.57 -34.59
CA LEU A 364 -13.96 24.02 -34.11
C LEU A 364 -14.81 22.78 -33.82
N THR A 365 -15.42 22.74 -32.63
CA THR A 365 -16.24 21.62 -32.13
C THR A 365 -17.67 22.09 -31.85
N ASN A 366 -18.64 21.17 -31.95
CA ASN A 366 -20.07 21.43 -31.78
C ASN A 366 -20.62 22.44 -32.82
N MET A 367 -20.17 22.32 -34.08
CA MET A 367 -20.53 23.24 -35.17
C MET A 367 -21.91 22.97 -35.79
N TYR A 368 -22.32 21.70 -35.86
CA TYR A 368 -23.56 21.22 -36.53
C TYR A 368 -24.01 19.88 -35.90
N ASP A 369 -25.11 19.27 -36.37
CA ASP A 369 -25.55 17.94 -35.93
C ASP A 369 -25.48 16.86 -37.03
N PRO A 370 -24.71 15.78 -36.84
CA PRO A 370 -24.70 14.65 -37.76
C PRO A 370 -26.03 13.87 -37.87
N GLU A 371 -26.97 14.03 -36.95
CA GLU A 371 -28.31 13.41 -37.03
C GLU A 371 -29.39 14.31 -37.67
N GLU A 372 -29.16 15.62 -37.77
CA GLU A 372 -30.10 16.57 -38.41
C GLU A 372 -29.73 16.84 -39.88
N GLU A 373 -28.44 16.82 -40.23
CA GLU A 373 -27.95 17.14 -41.59
C GLU A 373 -28.04 15.94 -42.56
N THR A 374 -29.15 15.84 -43.31
CA THR A 374 -29.42 14.71 -44.22
C THR A 374 -29.27 14.99 -45.72
N GLU A 375 -28.87 16.21 -46.12
CA GLU A 375 -28.79 16.61 -47.54
C GLU A 375 -27.48 16.20 -48.24
N GLU A 376 -27.43 16.25 -49.58
CA GLU A 376 -26.26 15.82 -50.35
C GLU A 376 -25.27 16.99 -50.55
N ASN A 377 -24.08 16.88 -49.95
CA ASN A 377 -22.99 17.89 -49.87
C ASN A 377 -23.10 18.99 -48.81
N TRP A 378 -23.92 18.85 -47.74
CA TRP A 378 -23.97 19.83 -46.63
C TRP A 378 -22.60 20.15 -46.01
N ASP A 379 -21.65 19.22 -46.06
CA ASP A 379 -20.28 19.38 -45.56
C ASP A 379 -19.43 20.35 -46.37
N VAL A 380 -19.77 20.54 -47.65
CA VAL A 380 -19.15 21.55 -48.51
C VAL A 380 -19.72 22.92 -48.19
N GLU A 381 -21.02 23.02 -47.90
CA GLU A 381 -21.68 24.29 -47.56
C GLU A 381 -21.23 24.81 -46.19
N ILE A 382 -21.30 23.98 -45.13
CA ILE A 382 -20.75 24.30 -43.81
C ILE A 382 -19.23 24.59 -43.89
N GLY A 383 -18.51 23.90 -44.77
CA GLY A 383 -17.09 24.16 -45.02
C GLY A 383 -16.81 25.53 -45.63
N ASN A 384 -17.71 26.04 -46.49
CA ASN A 384 -17.61 27.37 -47.09
C ASN A 384 -18.06 28.47 -46.12
N ASP A 385 -19.17 28.29 -45.40
CA ASP A 385 -19.66 29.26 -44.42
C ASP A 385 -18.63 29.54 -43.32
N VAL A 386 -18.02 28.47 -42.77
CA VAL A 386 -16.94 28.60 -41.78
C VAL A 386 -15.71 29.29 -42.38
N LYS A 387 -15.36 28.98 -43.63
CA LYS A 387 -14.22 29.60 -44.33
C LYS A 387 -14.43 31.10 -44.53
N ASP A 388 -15.60 31.51 -44.99
CA ASP A 388 -15.90 32.91 -45.33
C ASP A 388 -16.07 33.77 -44.06
N GLU A 389 -16.73 33.26 -43.01
CA GLU A 389 -16.76 33.94 -41.71
C GLU A 389 -15.34 34.09 -41.12
N CYS A 390 -14.46 33.11 -41.32
CA CYS A 390 -13.11 33.13 -40.77
C CYS A 390 -12.09 33.94 -41.59
N LEU A 391 -12.35 34.24 -42.87
CA LEU A 391 -11.50 35.13 -43.69
C LEU A 391 -11.34 36.52 -43.03
N ASN A 392 -12.32 36.96 -42.25
CA ASN A 392 -12.29 38.20 -41.46
C ASN A 392 -11.13 38.25 -40.44
N TYR A 393 -10.58 37.10 -40.02
CA TYR A 393 -9.47 37.02 -39.07
C TYR A 393 -8.11 36.77 -39.76
N GLY A 394 -8.12 36.31 -41.01
CA GLY A 394 -6.95 36.21 -41.88
C GLY A 394 -7.07 35.14 -42.97
N LEU A 395 -6.06 35.03 -43.84
CA LEU A 395 -6.03 34.08 -44.95
C LEU A 395 -6.10 32.62 -44.46
N VAL A 396 -6.98 31.85 -45.08
CA VAL A 396 -7.26 30.45 -44.78
C VAL A 396 -6.59 29.55 -45.81
N LYS A 397 -5.77 28.59 -45.35
CA LYS A 397 -5.11 27.60 -46.21
C LYS A 397 -6.00 26.40 -46.51
N HIS A 398 -6.67 25.88 -45.48
CA HIS A 398 -7.46 24.65 -45.58
C HIS A 398 -8.62 24.66 -44.58
N VAL A 399 -9.76 24.09 -44.99
CA VAL A 399 -10.91 23.79 -44.14
C VAL A 399 -11.38 22.38 -44.47
N HIS A 400 -11.70 21.58 -43.46
CA HIS A 400 -12.22 20.23 -43.61
C HIS A 400 -13.32 19.98 -42.58
N VAL A 401 -14.54 19.71 -43.05
CA VAL A 401 -15.66 19.27 -42.22
C VAL A 401 -15.63 17.74 -42.14
N THR A 402 -15.54 17.20 -40.93
CA THR A 402 -15.41 15.75 -40.72
C THR A 402 -16.77 15.19 -40.32
N LYS A 403 -17.40 14.35 -41.15
CA LYS A 403 -18.75 13.74 -40.96
C LYS A 403 -18.86 12.75 -39.79
N SER A 404 -18.30 13.08 -38.63
CA SER A 404 -18.30 12.31 -37.39
C SER A 404 -19.24 12.90 -36.35
N VAL A 405 -19.59 12.07 -35.36
CA VAL A 405 -20.69 12.25 -34.38
C VAL A 405 -20.60 13.54 -33.52
N ASN A 406 -19.48 14.27 -33.55
CA ASN A 406 -19.19 15.40 -32.67
C ASN A 406 -19.36 16.80 -33.30
N GLY A 407 -19.70 16.89 -34.60
CA GLY A 407 -19.85 18.18 -35.29
C GLY A 407 -18.53 18.96 -35.38
N GLU A 408 -17.51 18.34 -35.98
CA GLU A 408 -16.11 18.83 -35.97
C GLU A 408 -15.68 19.45 -37.32
N VAL A 409 -15.04 20.62 -37.25
CA VAL A 409 -14.49 21.33 -38.42
C VAL A 409 -13.03 21.72 -38.15
N TYR A 410 -12.13 21.21 -38.99
CA TYR A 410 -10.68 21.39 -38.91
C TYR A 410 -10.26 22.53 -39.83
N MET A 411 -9.45 23.47 -39.32
CA MET A 411 -9.09 24.68 -40.05
C MET A 411 -7.60 25.05 -39.88
N MET A 412 -6.96 25.46 -40.98
CA MET A 412 -5.58 25.94 -41.02
C MET A 412 -5.51 27.37 -41.58
N PHE A 413 -4.88 28.27 -40.83
CA PHE A 413 -4.58 29.63 -41.30
C PHE A 413 -3.19 29.71 -41.94
N ASP A 414 -2.97 30.76 -42.75
CA ASP A 414 -1.65 31.05 -43.31
C ASP A 414 -0.60 31.39 -42.23
N THR A 415 -1.01 32.07 -41.15
CA THR A 415 -0.14 32.43 -40.02
C THR A 415 -0.78 32.13 -38.66
N SER A 416 0.05 31.82 -37.67
CA SER A 416 -0.37 31.63 -36.26
C SER A 416 -0.97 32.90 -35.64
N SER A 417 -0.64 34.09 -36.14
CA SER A 417 -1.26 35.36 -35.74
C SER A 417 -2.74 35.43 -36.12
N SER A 418 -3.10 34.97 -37.33
CA SER A 418 -4.50 34.87 -37.77
C SER A 418 -5.28 33.83 -36.96
N ALA A 419 -4.70 32.63 -36.76
CA ALA A 419 -5.28 31.60 -35.90
C ALA A 419 -5.53 32.11 -34.46
N SER A 420 -4.62 32.92 -33.92
CA SER A 420 -4.74 33.54 -32.60
C SER A 420 -5.85 34.59 -32.51
N LYS A 421 -6.20 35.27 -33.62
CA LYS A 421 -7.35 36.19 -33.68
C LYS A 421 -8.66 35.42 -33.77
N ALA A 422 -8.72 34.41 -34.64
CA ALA A 422 -9.88 33.54 -34.82
C ALA A 422 -10.25 32.82 -33.53
N LEU A 423 -9.28 32.18 -32.86
CA LEU A 423 -9.48 31.53 -31.55
C LEU A 423 -10.12 32.48 -30.52
N LYS A 424 -9.60 33.72 -30.40
CA LYS A 424 -10.12 34.72 -29.44
C LYS A 424 -11.51 35.26 -29.79
N SER A 425 -11.95 35.15 -31.04
CA SER A 425 -13.19 35.76 -31.54
C SER A 425 -14.32 34.74 -31.77
N LEU A 426 -13.96 33.47 -31.97
CA LEU A 426 -14.89 32.37 -32.27
C LEU A 426 -15.11 31.43 -31.08
N ASN A 427 -14.12 31.25 -30.20
CA ASN A 427 -14.30 30.40 -29.03
C ASN A 427 -15.42 30.95 -28.14
N ASN A 428 -16.34 30.07 -27.71
CA ASN A 428 -17.56 30.40 -26.95
C ASN A 428 -18.63 31.21 -27.69
N ARG A 429 -18.49 31.48 -28.99
CA ARG A 429 -19.53 32.10 -29.83
C ARG A 429 -20.69 31.13 -30.08
N PHE A 430 -21.85 31.64 -30.50
CA PHE A 430 -22.95 30.82 -31.00
C PHE A 430 -22.98 30.80 -32.53
N PHE A 431 -23.20 29.61 -33.10
CA PHE A 431 -23.35 29.32 -34.54
C PHE A 431 -24.47 28.28 -34.69
N ALA A 432 -25.39 28.44 -35.65
CA ALA A 432 -26.56 27.56 -35.82
C ALA A 432 -27.35 27.24 -34.51
N GLY A 433 -27.43 28.21 -33.57
CA GLY A 433 -28.05 28.03 -32.25
C GLY A 433 -27.22 27.22 -31.23
N ARG A 434 -26.11 26.60 -31.66
CA ARG A 434 -25.17 25.81 -30.84
C ARG A 434 -24.01 26.69 -30.37
N LYS A 435 -23.46 26.43 -29.19
CA LYS A 435 -22.29 27.14 -28.67
C LYS A 435 -21.02 26.41 -29.09
N ILE A 436 -20.18 27.06 -29.89
CA ILE A 436 -18.97 26.45 -30.47
C ILE A 436 -17.79 26.60 -29.52
N SER A 437 -16.94 25.57 -29.46
CA SER A 437 -15.69 25.59 -28.71
C SER A 437 -14.53 25.42 -29.68
N VAL A 438 -13.54 26.31 -29.56
CA VAL A 438 -12.39 26.38 -30.47
C VAL A 438 -11.10 26.15 -29.70
N THR A 439 -10.24 25.27 -30.20
CA THR A 439 -8.96 24.89 -29.58
C THR A 439 -7.85 24.86 -30.63
N TYR A 440 -6.61 25.16 -30.23
CA TYR A 440 -5.46 24.86 -31.09
C TYR A 440 -5.26 23.35 -31.20
N ILE A 441 -5.00 22.87 -32.41
CA ILE A 441 -4.42 21.54 -32.61
C ILE A 441 -2.89 21.74 -32.66
N PRO A 442 -2.08 21.02 -31.87
CA PRO A 442 -0.63 21.04 -32.08
C PRO A 442 -0.34 20.54 -33.49
N GLU A 443 0.38 21.34 -34.28
CA GLU A 443 0.64 21.09 -35.70
C GLU A 443 1.25 19.68 -35.88
N PRO A 444 0.58 18.75 -36.58
CA PRO A 444 1.00 17.35 -36.59
C PRO A 444 2.27 17.20 -37.42
N ALA A 445 3.40 16.94 -36.77
CA ALA A 445 4.72 16.79 -37.40
C ALA A 445 4.65 15.82 -38.59
N GLY A 446 4.68 16.39 -39.81
CA GLY A 446 4.70 15.68 -41.10
C GLY A 446 3.52 14.75 -41.42
N ARG A 447 2.50 14.62 -40.56
CA ARG A 447 1.57 13.46 -40.62
C ARG A 447 0.24 13.70 -41.35
N HIS A 448 0.27 14.40 -42.49
CA HIS A 448 -0.52 13.98 -43.66
C HIS A 448 -0.10 14.62 -45.01
N ASP A 449 1.10 15.21 -45.10
CA ASP A 449 1.49 16.07 -46.22
C ASP A 449 2.28 15.36 -47.35
N LEU A 450 2.29 14.02 -47.36
CA LEU A 450 2.96 13.20 -48.38
C LEU A 450 2.41 13.46 -49.80
N TRP A 451 1.16 13.91 -49.94
CA TRP A 451 0.64 14.41 -51.22
C TRP A 451 1.18 15.81 -51.55
N ASN A 452 1.25 16.72 -50.59
CA ASN A 452 1.66 18.11 -50.82
C ASN A 452 3.17 18.27 -51.04
N SER A 453 4.04 17.54 -50.32
CA SER A 453 5.50 17.60 -50.55
C SER A 453 5.91 16.96 -51.89
N VAL A 454 5.22 15.88 -52.28
CA VAL A 454 5.37 15.21 -53.58
C VAL A 454 4.80 16.07 -54.71
N PHE A 455 3.63 16.68 -54.54
CA PHE A 455 3.01 17.56 -55.55
C PHE A 455 3.79 18.87 -55.71
N ALA A 456 4.27 19.49 -54.61
CA ALA A 456 5.15 20.66 -54.67
C ALA A 456 6.49 20.33 -55.34
N GLY A 457 7.08 19.15 -55.03
CA GLY A 457 8.24 18.63 -55.74
C GLY A 457 7.96 18.44 -57.24
N PHE A 458 6.83 17.82 -57.59
CA PHE A 458 6.41 17.59 -58.97
C PHE A 458 6.21 18.89 -59.75
N MET A 459 5.50 19.85 -59.17
CA MET A 459 5.26 21.17 -59.77
C MET A 459 6.57 21.95 -59.92
N THR A 460 7.46 21.93 -58.92
CA THR A 460 8.75 22.63 -58.97
C THR A 460 9.68 22.03 -60.03
N GLY A 461 9.83 20.71 -60.05
CA GLY A 461 10.61 19.99 -61.06
C GLY A 461 10.04 20.16 -62.48
N GLY A 462 8.71 20.19 -62.61
CA GLY A 462 8.03 20.50 -63.86
C GLY A 462 8.26 21.93 -64.35
N ILE A 463 8.16 22.92 -63.47
CA ILE A 463 8.42 24.34 -63.81
C ILE A 463 9.87 24.55 -64.21
N LEU A 464 10.84 23.93 -63.52
CA LEU A 464 12.26 24.00 -63.87
C LEU A 464 12.55 23.38 -65.25
N ALA A 465 11.91 22.26 -65.59
CA ALA A 465 12.07 21.58 -66.88
C ALA A 465 11.09 22.07 -67.99
N TYR A 466 10.25 23.07 -67.72
CA TYR A 466 9.21 23.56 -68.63
C TYR A 466 9.75 23.98 -70.01
N LYS A 467 10.90 24.66 -70.04
CA LYS A 467 11.55 25.11 -71.29
C LYS A 467 12.16 23.96 -72.12
N SER A 468 12.21 22.74 -71.59
CA SER A 468 12.79 21.55 -72.23
C SER A 468 11.74 20.62 -72.85
N GLY A 469 10.46 21.02 -72.86
CA GLY A 469 9.36 20.30 -73.50
C GLY A 469 8.67 19.25 -72.61
N PRO A 470 7.49 18.74 -73.02
CA PRO A 470 6.55 18.06 -72.12
C PRO A 470 7.08 16.74 -71.52
N LYS A 471 7.94 15.99 -72.23
CA LYS A 471 8.57 14.78 -71.67
C LYS A 471 9.62 15.11 -70.61
N ALA A 472 10.36 16.21 -70.78
CA ALA A 472 11.33 16.68 -69.78
C ALA A 472 10.62 17.25 -68.55
N MET A 473 9.53 18.01 -68.76
CA MET A 473 8.67 18.51 -67.67
C MET A 473 8.15 17.37 -66.78
N LEU A 474 7.66 16.28 -67.37
CA LEU A 474 7.10 15.16 -66.61
C LEU A 474 8.17 14.32 -65.88
N MET A 475 9.35 14.12 -66.49
CA MET A 475 10.49 13.48 -65.79
C MET A 475 11.09 14.38 -64.69
N GLY A 476 11.21 15.69 -64.93
CA GLY A 476 11.69 16.65 -63.93
C GLY A 476 10.79 16.69 -62.71
N GLY A 477 9.47 16.73 -62.92
CA GLY A 477 8.49 16.61 -61.83
C GLY A 477 8.61 15.28 -61.08
N ALA A 478 8.62 14.14 -61.78
CA ALA A 478 8.75 12.83 -61.15
C ALA A 478 10.05 12.66 -60.32
N GLY A 479 11.17 13.21 -60.81
CA GLY A 479 12.45 13.18 -60.11
C GLY A 479 12.45 13.99 -58.81
N PHE A 480 11.95 15.22 -58.83
CA PHE A 480 11.84 16.05 -57.62
C PHE A 480 10.79 15.52 -56.64
N ALA A 481 9.68 14.96 -57.12
CA ALA A 481 8.67 14.28 -56.32
C ALA A 481 9.25 13.09 -55.51
N ALA A 482 10.10 12.28 -56.14
CA ALA A 482 10.82 11.18 -55.49
C ALA A 482 11.90 11.68 -54.50
N PHE A 483 12.51 12.84 -54.79
CA PHE A 483 13.50 13.46 -53.90
C PHE A 483 12.87 14.02 -52.61
N SER A 484 11.71 14.68 -52.69
CA SER A 484 10.94 15.09 -51.50
C SER A 484 10.62 13.89 -50.60
N THR A 485 10.09 12.80 -51.16
CA THR A 485 9.73 11.60 -50.38
C THR A 485 10.95 10.92 -49.73
N ALA A 486 12.12 10.94 -50.38
CA ALA A 486 13.35 10.45 -49.77
C ALA A 486 13.82 11.30 -48.58
N ILE A 487 13.66 12.62 -48.65
CA ILE A 487 13.98 13.53 -47.53
C ILE A 487 12.98 13.36 -46.39
N ASP A 488 11.67 13.36 -46.66
CA ASP A 488 10.63 13.18 -45.64
C ASP A 488 10.78 11.83 -44.91
N TYR A 489 11.17 10.77 -45.62
CA TYR A 489 11.46 9.45 -45.04
C TYR A 489 12.69 9.45 -44.12
N TYR A 490 13.71 10.24 -44.43
CA TYR A 490 14.91 10.37 -43.58
C TYR A 490 14.69 11.30 -42.38
N MET A 491 13.95 12.41 -42.56
CA MET A 491 13.70 13.41 -41.51
C MET A 491 12.68 12.95 -40.47
N ASN A 492 11.61 12.24 -40.85
CA ASN A 492 10.59 11.74 -39.91
C ASN A 492 11.04 10.51 -39.10
N ARG A 493 12.33 10.17 -39.11
CA ARG A 493 12.88 9.08 -38.30
C ARG A 493 13.17 9.56 -36.88
N GLU A 494 12.11 9.79 -36.11
CA GLU A 494 12.16 10.14 -34.68
C GLU A 494 13.21 9.30 -33.95
N THR A 495 14.27 9.95 -33.46
CA THR A 495 15.31 9.32 -32.62
C THR A 495 14.80 9.15 -31.19
N SER A 496 13.74 8.36 -31.02
CA SER A 496 13.21 7.93 -29.72
C SER A 496 14.29 7.11 -29.01
N ILE A 497 15.07 7.77 -28.15
CA ILE A 497 16.14 7.16 -27.34
C ILE A 497 15.56 6.09 -26.41
N LEU A 498 14.34 6.32 -25.95
CA LEU A 498 13.61 5.42 -25.04
C LEU A 498 12.65 4.51 -25.81
N GLN A 499 12.33 3.36 -25.21
CA GLN A 499 11.34 2.42 -25.74
C GLN A 499 9.93 2.99 -25.65
N ARG A 500 9.02 2.53 -26.52
CA ARG A 500 7.58 2.83 -26.40
C ARG A 500 7.08 2.38 -25.02
N GLU A 501 6.19 3.17 -24.42
CA GLU A 501 5.67 3.00 -23.04
C GLU A 501 6.69 3.30 -21.91
N ALA A 502 7.92 3.71 -22.21
CA ALA A 502 8.80 4.33 -21.21
C ALA A 502 8.41 5.79 -20.94
N THR A 503 8.79 6.31 -19.76
CA THR A 503 8.54 7.71 -19.36
C THR A 503 9.82 8.34 -18.81
N GLU A 504 9.95 9.65 -18.97
CA GLU A 504 11.10 10.46 -18.57
C GLU A 504 10.59 11.77 -17.97
N GLU A 505 11.03 12.07 -16.75
CA GLU A 505 10.66 13.27 -16.00
C GLU A 505 11.92 14.04 -15.68
N ARG A 506 12.21 15.11 -16.44
CA ARG A 506 13.48 15.86 -16.31
C ARG A 506 13.43 17.02 -15.31
N ALA A 507 14.58 17.26 -14.70
CA ALA A 507 14.98 18.41 -13.90
C ALA A 507 13.94 18.84 -12.84
N GLU A 508 13.16 19.88 -13.14
CA GLU A 508 12.21 20.48 -12.21
C GLU A 508 11.03 19.55 -11.93
N ASN A 509 10.51 18.86 -12.95
CA ASN A 509 9.46 17.87 -12.81
C ASN A 509 9.94 16.64 -12.00
N ALA A 510 11.19 16.21 -12.22
CA ALA A 510 11.82 15.11 -11.47
C ALA A 510 11.84 15.39 -9.96
N ARG A 511 12.28 16.61 -9.60
CA ARG A 511 12.37 17.05 -8.20
C ARG A 511 10.99 17.25 -7.58
N LEU A 512 10.06 17.91 -8.29
CA LEU A 512 8.68 18.10 -7.80
C LEU A 512 7.97 16.77 -7.55
N ASN A 513 8.04 15.79 -8.46
CA ASN A 513 7.47 14.47 -8.22
C ASN A 513 8.18 13.74 -7.05
N SER A 514 9.50 13.90 -6.92
CA SER A 514 10.24 13.34 -5.79
C SER A 514 9.80 13.92 -4.43
N PHE A 515 9.66 15.24 -4.32
CA PHE A 515 9.19 15.90 -3.10
C PHE A 515 7.74 15.53 -2.80
N VAL A 516 6.82 15.61 -3.77
CA VAL A 516 5.41 15.22 -3.58
C VAL A 516 5.29 13.77 -3.11
N GLY A 517 6.08 12.85 -3.67
CA GLY A 517 6.09 11.44 -3.23
C GLY A 517 6.60 11.24 -1.81
N ALA A 518 7.69 11.90 -1.45
CA ALA A 518 8.30 11.79 -0.12
C ALA A 518 7.45 12.48 0.97
N ILE A 519 6.91 13.67 0.67
CA ILE A 519 6.05 14.45 1.56
C ILE A 519 4.72 13.73 1.81
N ALA A 520 4.10 13.15 0.77
CA ALA A 520 2.87 12.37 0.94
C ALA A 520 3.05 11.11 1.81
N VAL A 521 4.23 10.46 1.75
CA VAL A 521 4.58 9.35 2.65
C VAL A 521 4.74 9.83 4.10
N GLY A 522 5.39 10.98 4.31
CA GLY A 522 5.50 11.61 5.63
C GLY A 522 4.13 11.97 6.21
N ASP A 523 3.35 12.78 5.48
CA ASP A 523 2.01 13.23 5.91
C ASP A 523 1.04 12.08 6.22
N LEU A 524 1.18 10.91 5.58
CA LEU A 524 0.41 9.70 5.88
C LEU A 524 0.71 9.15 7.29
N VAL A 525 2.00 9.05 7.67
CA VAL A 525 2.43 8.46 8.95
C VAL A 525 2.46 9.47 10.11
N LYS A 526 2.47 10.78 9.84
CA LYS A 526 2.52 11.84 10.88
C LYS A 526 1.54 11.63 12.03
N SER A 527 0.31 11.17 11.75
CA SER A 527 -0.69 10.98 12.80
C SER A 527 -0.43 9.82 13.76
N THR A 528 0.56 8.95 13.51
CA THR A 528 0.95 7.89 14.47
C THR A 528 2.02 8.37 15.46
N LEU A 529 2.69 9.50 15.17
CA LEU A 529 3.78 10.02 15.99
C LEU A 529 3.32 10.56 17.36
N GLY A 530 3.96 10.09 18.43
CA GLY A 530 3.78 10.61 19.80
C GLY A 530 2.76 9.85 20.66
N PRO A 531 2.68 10.16 21.97
CA PRO A 531 1.92 9.36 22.95
C PRO A 531 0.39 9.44 22.81
N LYS A 532 -0.11 10.33 21.95
CA LYS A 532 -1.53 10.45 21.55
C LYS A 532 -1.72 10.17 20.03
N GLY A 533 -0.76 9.48 19.41
CA GLY A 533 -0.84 9.03 18.02
C GLY A 533 -2.00 8.05 17.78
N MET A 534 -2.45 7.98 16.53
CA MET A 534 -3.63 7.25 16.09
C MET A 534 -3.27 6.19 15.04
N ASP A 535 -3.57 4.93 15.34
CA ASP A 535 -3.28 3.76 14.52
C ASP A 535 -3.92 3.80 13.12
N LYS A 536 -3.34 3.03 12.18
CA LYS A 536 -3.87 2.85 10.83
C LYS A 536 -4.48 1.47 10.66
N ILE A 537 -5.61 1.40 9.97
CA ILE A 537 -6.21 0.16 9.50
C ILE A 537 -5.69 -0.15 8.10
N LEU A 538 -5.07 -1.31 7.93
CA LEU A 538 -4.49 -1.80 6.68
C LEU A 538 -5.27 -3.03 6.23
N GLN A 539 -5.61 -3.11 4.95
CA GLN A 539 -6.34 -4.24 4.36
C GLN A 539 -5.66 -4.68 3.06
N SER A 540 -5.30 -5.96 2.99
CA SER A 540 -4.70 -6.54 1.77
C SER A 540 -5.75 -6.69 0.68
N MET A 541 -5.42 -6.31 -0.57
CA MET A 541 -6.26 -6.63 -1.74
C MET A 541 -6.13 -8.09 -2.19
N SER A 542 -5.04 -8.77 -1.80
CA SER A 542 -4.76 -10.15 -2.21
C SER A 542 -5.29 -11.19 -1.21
N GLY A 543 -5.34 -10.85 0.08
CA GLY A 543 -5.88 -11.71 1.14
C GLY A 543 -7.35 -11.36 1.45
N GLN A 544 -8.28 -12.29 1.26
CA GLN A 544 -9.69 -12.04 1.61
C GLN A 544 -9.90 -11.90 3.12
N GLY A 545 -10.01 -10.66 3.58
CA GLY A 545 -10.42 -10.35 4.96
C GLY A 545 -9.28 -10.27 5.98
N ASP A 546 -8.02 -10.28 5.52
CA ASP A 546 -6.89 -9.92 6.37
C ASP A 546 -6.91 -8.40 6.63
N ILE A 547 -7.12 -8.03 7.90
CA ILE A 547 -7.28 -6.65 8.37
C ILE A 547 -6.39 -6.49 9.59
N GLN A 548 -5.36 -5.66 9.41
CA GLN A 548 -4.39 -5.33 10.43
C GLN A 548 -4.67 -3.91 10.95
N VAL A 549 -4.50 -3.70 12.25
CA VAL A 549 -4.45 -2.37 12.87
C VAL A 549 -3.04 -2.20 13.40
N THR A 550 -2.38 -1.08 13.12
CA THR A 550 -1.01 -0.85 13.59
C THR A 550 -0.60 0.62 13.66
N ASN A 551 0.30 0.95 14.58
CA ASN A 551 0.89 2.27 14.78
C ASN A 551 2.26 2.42 14.08
N ASP A 552 3.01 1.32 13.97
CA ASP A 552 4.38 1.28 13.42
C ASP A 552 4.45 1.79 11.97
N GLY A 553 5.20 2.87 11.77
CA GLY A 553 5.45 3.48 10.47
C GLY A 553 6.10 2.53 9.46
N ALA A 554 7.00 1.64 9.88
CA ALA A 554 7.66 0.71 8.97
C ALA A 554 6.65 -0.30 8.41
N THR A 555 5.83 -0.91 9.26
CA THR A 555 4.79 -1.87 8.88
C THR A 555 3.70 -1.21 8.03
N ILE A 556 3.30 0.03 8.35
CA ILE A 556 2.38 0.82 7.51
C ILE A 556 2.95 0.99 6.11
N LEU A 557 4.20 1.46 6.00
CA LEU A 557 4.82 1.78 4.72
C LEU A 557 5.21 0.54 3.90
N LYS A 558 5.62 -0.56 4.54
CA LYS A 558 5.83 -1.87 3.89
C LYS A 558 4.54 -2.42 3.27
N SER A 559 3.38 -2.10 3.82
CA SER A 559 2.07 -2.64 3.42
C SER A 559 1.38 -1.86 2.30
N ILE A 560 1.77 -0.60 2.06
CA ILE A 560 1.09 0.30 1.11
C ILE A 560 1.73 0.19 -0.28
N HIS A 561 0.90 0.03 -1.31
CA HIS A 561 1.37 0.05 -2.69
C HIS A 561 1.72 1.47 -3.13
N LEU A 562 3.01 1.71 -3.39
CA LEU A 562 3.55 3.00 -3.82
C LEU A 562 4.22 2.83 -5.19
N ASP A 563 3.97 3.76 -6.11
CA ASP A 563 4.65 3.80 -7.42
C ASP A 563 5.90 4.67 -7.42
N ASN A 564 5.81 5.85 -6.78
CA ASN A 564 6.85 6.88 -6.78
C ASN A 564 8.20 6.37 -6.21
N PRO A 565 9.35 6.70 -6.84
CA PRO A 565 10.66 6.20 -6.42
C PRO A 565 11.16 6.83 -5.10
N ALA A 566 10.96 8.14 -4.88
CA ALA A 566 11.36 8.82 -3.65
C ALA A 566 10.53 8.33 -2.45
N ALA A 567 9.24 8.04 -2.67
CA ALA A 567 8.38 7.38 -1.68
C ALA A 567 8.95 6.01 -1.25
N LYS A 568 9.44 5.19 -2.21
CA LYS A 568 10.10 3.90 -1.94
C LYS A 568 11.42 4.04 -1.19
N VAL A 569 12.19 5.11 -1.43
CA VAL A 569 13.41 5.41 -0.64
C VAL A 569 13.04 5.62 0.83
N LEU A 570 11.98 6.38 1.14
CA LEU A 570 11.52 6.53 2.53
C LEU A 570 11.03 5.22 3.16
N VAL A 571 10.30 4.36 2.42
CA VAL A 571 9.88 3.04 2.93
C VAL A 571 11.09 2.16 3.29
N ASN A 572 12.09 2.12 2.42
CA ASN A 572 13.32 1.36 2.67
C ASN A 572 14.08 1.91 3.89
N ILE A 573 14.11 3.22 4.08
CA ILE A 573 14.79 3.86 5.22
C ILE A 573 14.03 3.66 6.53
N SER A 574 12.69 3.63 6.50
CA SER A 574 11.87 3.17 7.62
C SER A 574 12.20 1.72 8.00
N LYS A 575 12.42 0.84 7.01
CA LYS A 575 12.87 -0.54 7.25
C LYS A 575 14.30 -0.60 7.80
N VAL A 576 15.24 0.22 7.34
CA VAL A 576 16.62 0.22 7.88
C VAL A 576 16.63 0.68 9.35
N GLN A 577 15.80 1.67 9.71
CA GLN A 577 15.63 2.11 11.09
C GLN A 577 15.04 1.01 12.00
N ASP A 578 14.07 0.26 11.47
CA ASP A 578 13.47 -0.93 12.07
C ASP A 578 14.51 -2.06 12.27
N ASP A 579 15.23 -2.44 11.21
CA ASP A 579 16.27 -3.50 11.25
C ASP A 579 17.43 -3.17 12.23
N GLU A 580 17.81 -1.89 12.38
CA GLU A 580 18.94 -1.46 13.24
C GLU A 580 18.55 -1.15 14.70
N VAL A 581 17.33 -0.67 14.96
CA VAL A 581 16.93 -0.17 16.28
C VAL A 581 15.56 -0.66 16.74
N GLY A 582 14.66 -1.01 15.81
CA GLY A 582 13.28 -1.42 16.09
C GLY A 582 12.39 -0.34 16.70
N ASP A 583 12.76 0.92 16.57
CA ASP A 583 11.94 2.09 16.96
C ASP A 583 12.39 3.31 16.14
N GLY A 584 11.58 4.38 16.13
CA GLY A 584 11.82 5.59 15.36
C GLY A 584 11.41 5.48 13.89
N THR A 585 10.74 4.39 13.50
CA THR A 585 10.30 4.08 12.14
C THR A 585 9.41 5.16 11.52
N THR A 586 8.50 5.73 12.32
CA THR A 586 7.71 6.93 11.96
C THR A 586 8.58 8.19 12.00
N SER A 587 9.39 8.37 13.04
CA SER A 587 10.20 9.57 13.28
C SER A 587 11.19 9.86 12.15
N VAL A 588 11.86 8.83 11.61
CA VAL A 588 12.80 8.98 10.48
C VAL A 588 12.08 9.40 9.19
N CYS A 589 10.90 8.85 8.91
CA CYS A 589 10.10 9.24 7.73
C CYS A 589 9.53 10.65 7.85
N VAL A 590 9.04 11.04 9.03
CA VAL A 590 8.55 12.39 9.28
C VAL A 590 9.69 13.41 9.14
N LEU A 591 10.84 13.18 9.79
CA LEU A 591 11.99 14.08 9.70
C LEU A 591 12.53 14.21 8.27
N ALA A 592 12.66 13.10 7.55
CA ALA A 592 13.08 13.12 6.15
C ALA A 592 12.08 13.90 5.26
N SER A 593 10.78 13.75 5.50
CA SER A 593 9.74 14.48 4.75
C SER A 593 9.77 15.99 5.00
N GLU A 594 10.04 16.42 6.25
CA GLU A 594 10.15 17.85 6.60
C GLU A 594 11.48 18.47 6.15
N LEU A 595 12.58 17.71 6.14
CA LEU A 595 13.84 18.13 5.50
C LEU A 595 13.66 18.36 3.99
N LEU A 596 12.88 17.50 3.32
CA LEU A 596 12.60 17.64 1.89
C LEU A 596 11.63 18.79 1.59
N ARG A 597 10.57 18.97 2.40
CA ARG A 597 9.68 20.14 2.35
C ARG A 597 10.46 21.44 2.58
N GLY A 598 11.35 21.47 3.57
CA GLY A 598 12.25 22.58 3.84
C GLY A 598 13.31 22.82 2.75
N ALA A 599 13.60 21.84 1.89
CA ALA A 599 14.51 21.97 0.76
C ALA A 599 13.80 22.41 -0.54
N GLU A 600 12.56 21.97 -0.77
CA GLU A 600 11.69 22.45 -1.86
C GLU A 600 11.56 23.98 -1.81
N ASP A 601 11.33 24.52 -0.61
CA ASP A 601 11.22 25.95 -0.33
C ASP A 601 12.51 26.73 -0.66
N LEU A 602 13.69 26.11 -0.50
CA LEU A 602 14.99 26.70 -0.84
C LEU A 602 15.29 26.62 -2.34
N ILE A 603 14.84 25.56 -3.01
CA ILE A 603 14.94 25.40 -4.48
C ILE A 603 14.04 26.43 -5.17
N ASN A 604 12.82 26.64 -4.67
CA ASN A 604 11.90 27.69 -5.11
C ASN A 604 12.51 29.10 -4.93
N ARG A 605 13.33 29.30 -3.89
CA ARG A 605 14.15 30.52 -3.68
C ARG A 605 15.45 30.55 -4.52
N LYS A 606 15.60 29.67 -5.51
CA LYS A 606 16.76 29.57 -6.44
C LYS A 606 18.09 29.32 -5.73
N ILE A 607 18.08 28.44 -4.73
CA ILE A 607 19.27 27.83 -4.14
C ILE A 607 19.52 26.49 -4.83
N HIS A 608 20.77 26.21 -5.21
CA HIS A 608 21.13 24.99 -5.92
C HIS A 608 21.09 23.78 -4.97
N PRO A 609 20.52 22.61 -5.35
CA PRO A 609 20.39 21.45 -4.47
C PRO A 609 21.69 21.03 -3.79
N GLN A 610 22.82 21.03 -4.52
CA GLN A 610 24.14 20.73 -3.96
C GLN A 610 24.53 21.66 -2.79
N THR A 611 24.16 22.95 -2.85
CA THR A 611 24.44 23.91 -1.77
C THR A 611 23.54 23.68 -0.55
N ILE A 612 22.33 23.14 -0.76
CA ILE A 612 21.44 22.72 0.33
C ILE A 612 22.03 21.50 1.02
N ILE A 613 22.45 20.49 0.25
CA ILE A 613 23.14 19.28 0.76
C ILE A 613 24.39 19.64 1.56
N GLU A 614 25.22 20.56 1.07
CA GLU A 614 26.39 21.05 1.81
C GLU A 614 26.03 21.75 3.13
N GLY A 615 24.88 22.43 3.22
CA GLY A 615 24.38 23.00 4.48
C GLY A 615 23.77 21.96 5.41
N PHE A 616 23.00 21.00 4.88
CA PHE A 616 22.41 19.90 5.64
C PHE A 616 23.49 19.00 6.26
N ARG A 617 24.56 18.67 5.52
CA ARG A 617 25.71 17.92 6.07
C ARG A 617 26.36 18.61 7.27
N LEU A 618 26.52 19.94 7.22
CA LEU A 618 27.05 20.73 8.34
C LEU A 618 26.07 20.73 9.53
N ALA A 619 24.77 20.89 9.28
CA ALA A 619 23.74 20.83 10.31
C ALA A 619 23.69 19.45 11.00
N THR A 620 23.75 18.35 10.24
CA THR A 620 23.77 16.97 10.76
C THR A 620 24.99 16.70 11.64
N GLY A 621 26.17 17.21 11.28
CA GLY A 621 27.37 17.12 12.12
C GLY A 621 27.18 17.81 13.48
N VAL A 622 26.75 19.08 13.46
CA VAL A 622 26.49 19.90 14.66
C VAL A 622 25.40 19.27 15.54
N ALA A 623 24.32 18.78 14.94
CA ALA A 623 23.23 18.11 15.65
C ALA A 623 23.70 16.83 16.36
N ARG A 624 24.48 15.99 15.67
CA ARG A 624 25.04 14.75 16.23
C ARG A 624 25.96 15.04 17.41
N GLU A 625 26.84 16.03 17.28
CA GLU A 625 27.76 16.43 18.36
C GLU A 625 27.02 17.00 19.57
N ALA A 626 25.99 17.83 19.36
CA ALA A 626 25.16 18.37 20.43
C ALA A 626 24.38 17.28 21.19
N LEU A 627 23.89 16.27 20.47
CA LEU A 627 23.20 15.10 21.03
C LEU A 627 24.15 14.21 21.84
N GLU A 628 25.32 13.87 21.28
CA GLU A 628 26.32 13.02 21.95
C GLU A 628 26.91 13.71 23.20
N ALA A 629 27.13 15.03 23.15
CA ALA A 629 27.63 15.82 24.29
C ALA A 629 26.61 16.00 25.44
N ARG A 630 25.36 15.56 25.26
CA ARG A 630 24.28 15.64 26.25
C ARG A 630 23.65 14.29 26.60
N ALA A 631 24.20 13.19 26.09
CA ALA A 631 23.80 11.86 26.48
C ALA A 631 24.23 11.54 27.92
N THR A 632 23.34 10.91 28.68
CA THR A 632 23.54 10.52 30.08
C THR A 632 23.56 9.00 30.21
N ASP A 633 24.56 8.48 30.92
CA ASP A 633 24.72 7.06 31.22
C ASP A 633 23.86 6.68 32.43
N ASN A 634 22.56 6.50 32.20
CA ASN A 634 21.55 6.33 33.26
C ASN A 634 21.39 4.86 33.65
N GLY A 635 22.42 4.32 34.31
CA GLY A 635 22.33 3.00 34.93
C GLY A 635 21.15 2.90 35.92
N SER A 636 20.34 1.85 35.77
CA SER A 636 19.42 1.26 36.77
C SER A 636 18.06 1.91 37.11
N LYS A 637 17.61 3.01 36.47
CA LYS A 637 16.33 3.68 36.88
C LYS A 637 15.38 4.06 35.75
N VAL A 638 14.65 3.06 35.24
CA VAL A 638 13.43 3.29 34.42
C VAL A 638 12.23 3.39 35.37
N LEU A 639 11.64 4.58 35.51
CA LEU A 639 10.44 4.81 36.33
C LEU A 639 9.15 4.65 35.53
N SER A 640 8.05 4.48 36.26
CA SER A 640 6.88 3.73 35.78
C SER A 640 5.60 4.30 36.41
N GLN A 641 4.49 4.36 35.66
CA GLN A 641 3.15 4.67 36.20
C GLN A 641 1.89 4.06 35.52
N ASP A 642 2.00 3.33 34.40
CA ASP A 642 0.93 2.41 33.89
C ASP A 642 1.37 1.55 32.69
N LYS A 643 2.33 2.01 31.86
CA LYS A 643 3.04 1.17 30.85
C LYS A 643 3.87 0.03 31.48
N ASP A 644 3.95 0.06 32.79
CA ASP A 644 4.85 -0.60 33.72
C ASP A 644 4.86 -2.10 33.59
N TYR A 645 3.70 -2.69 33.33
CA TYR A 645 3.58 -4.13 33.28
C TYR A 645 4.37 -4.66 32.08
N PHE A 646 4.11 -4.12 30.89
CA PHE A 646 4.86 -4.47 29.69
C PHE A 646 6.31 -3.97 29.72
N ALA A 647 6.58 -2.80 30.31
CA ALA A 647 7.95 -2.31 30.49
C ALA A 647 8.78 -3.26 31.39
N LYS A 648 8.23 -3.75 32.51
CA LYS A 648 8.88 -4.72 33.40
C LYS A 648 9.04 -6.07 32.70
N LEU A 649 8.01 -6.58 32.02
CA LEU A 649 8.09 -7.81 31.23
C LEU A 649 9.21 -7.74 30.17
N ALA A 650 9.32 -6.62 29.44
CA ALA A 650 10.35 -6.45 28.42
C ALA A 650 11.76 -6.31 29.01
N VAL A 651 11.92 -5.54 30.09
CA VAL A 651 13.21 -5.40 30.80
C VAL A 651 13.65 -6.73 31.42
N GLU A 652 12.75 -7.47 32.09
CA GLU A 652 13.05 -8.80 32.64
C GLU A 652 13.40 -9.81 31.55
N ALA A 653 12.73 -9.79 30.40
CA ALA A 653 13.03 -10.67 29.28
C ALA A 653 14.41 -10.38 28.66
N VAL A 654 14.76 -9.09 28.44
CA VAL A 654 16.08 -8.70 27.90
C VAL A 654 17.21 -8.96 28.91
N LEU A 655 16.99 -8.72 30.21
CA LEU A 655 17.99 -9.02 31.24
C LEU A 655 18.31 -10.52 31.35
N ARG A 656 17.34 -11.40 31.05
CA ARG A 656 17.57 -12.85 31.00
C ARG A 656 18.49 -13.29 29.84
N LEU A 657 18.60 -12.50 28.76
CA LEU A 657 19.52 -12.79 27.64
C LEU A 657 21.01 -12.61 28.01
N LYS A 658 21.33 -12.08 29.20
CA LYS A 658 22.70 -11.88 29.73
C LYS A 658 23.68 -11.15 28.79
N GLY A 659 23.16 -10.31 27.88
CA GLY A 659 23.96 -9.54 26.92
C GLY A 659 23.94 -10.08 25.48
N SER A 660 23.32 -11.23 25.19
CA SER A 660 22.86 -11.51 23.82
C SER A 660 21.81 -10.47 23.42
N THR A 661 21.85 -10.04 22.16
CA THR A 661 20.85 -9.14 21.57
C THR A 661 19.92 -9.86 20.60
N ASP A 662 19.99 -11.18 20.58
CA ASP A 662 19.38 -11.99 19.53
C ASP A 662 17.95 -12.30 19.99
N LEU A 663 17.03 -11.41 19.60
CA LEU A 663 15.64 -11.43 20.06
C LEU A 663 14.89 -12.72 19.70
N GLU A 664 15.42 -13.51 18.77
CA GLU A 664 14.94 -14.86 18.47
C GLU A 664 14.97 -15.79 19.70
N HIS A 665 15.78 -15.49 20.73
CA HIS A 665 15.76 -16.20 22.02
C HIS A 665 14.50 -15.89 22.88
N ILE A 666 13.76 -14.82 22.58
CA ILE A 666 12.51 -14.47 23.26
C ILE A 666 11.33 -14.96 22.41
N GLN A 667 10.69 -16.06 22.82
CA GLN A 667 9.52 -16.57 22.12
C GLN A 667 8.24 -15.85 22.56
N ILE A 668 7.53 -15.23 21.62
CA ILE A 668 6.19 -14.67 21.88
C ILE A 668 5.13 -15.70 21.49
N ILE A 669 4.17 -15.98 22.40
CA ILE A 669 3.01 -16.85 22.14
C ILE A 669 1.73 -16.04 22.35
N LYS A 670 1.09 -15.63 21.26
CA LYS A 670 -0.22 -14.98 21.28
C LYS A 670 -1.37 -16.00 21.39
N LYS A 671 -2.31 -15.78 22.32
CA LYS A 671 -3.54 -16.57 22.50
C LYS A 671 -4.76 -15.70 22.81
N VAL A 672 -5.82 -15.86 22.03
CA VAL A 672 -7.09 -15.13 22.17
C VAL A 672 -7.82 -15.51 23.46
N GLY A 673 -8.50 -14.54 24.06
CA GLY A 673 -9.25 -14.63 25.31
C GLY A 673 -8.50 -13.99 26.49
N GLY A 674 -9.25 -13.38 27.40
CA GLY A 674 -8.70 -12.55 28.48
C GLY A 674 -8.45 -11.10 28.06
N ARG A 675 -7.84 -10.33 28.95
CA ARG A 675 -7.41 -8.94 28.78
C ARG A 675 -5.92 -8.90 28.48
N LEU A 676 -5.44 -7.77 27.95
CA LEU A 676 -4.02 -7.58 27.66
C LEU A 676 -3.13 -7.66 28.92
N VAL A 677 -3.63 -7.20 30.08
CA VAL A 677 -2.98 -7.31 31.40
C VAL A 677 -2.88 -8.75 31.90
N ASP A 678 -3.61 -9.71 31.31
CA ASP A 678 -3.54 -11.13 31.68
C ASP A 678 -2.39 -11.86 30.92
N SER A 679 -1.61 -11.13 30.12
CA SER A 679 -0.33 -11.58 29.52
C SER A 679 0.75 -11.77 30.59
N TYR A 680 1.80 -12.56 30.34
CA TYR A 680 2.92 -12.71 31.29
C TYR A 680 4.20 -13.27 30.65
N LEU A 681 5.34 -13.04 31.31
CA LEU A 681 6.63 -13.69 31.04
C LEU A 681 6.72 -14.93 31.92
N ASP A 682 6.92 -16.11 31.33
CA ASP A 682 7.08 -17.34 32.11
C ASP A 682 8.47 -17.41 32.78
N GLU A 683 8.58 -17.95 33.99
CA GLU A 683 9.87 -18.12 34.68
C GLU A 683 10.81 -19.15 34.03
N GLY A 684 10.28 -20.01 33.16
CA GLY A 684 11.08 -20.89 32.32
C GLY A 684 10.71 -20.75 30.86
N PHE A 685 10.15 -21.80 30.27
CA PHE A 685 9.89 -21.87 28.84
C PHE A 685 8.60 -22.63 28.52
N ILE A 686 7.85 -22.18 27.52
CA ILE A 686 6.62 -22.83 27.05
C ILE A 686 6.79 -23.22 25.58
N LEU A 687 6.75 -24.52 25.31
CA LEU A 687 6.82 -25.08 23.96
C LEU A 687 5.40 -25.39 23.45
N ASN A 688 5.05 -24.85 22.27
CA ASN A 688 3.77 -25.11 21.62
C ASN A 688 3.74 -26.48 20.89
N LYS A 689 3.89 -27.56 21.66
CA LYS A 689 3.78 -28.97 21.26
C LYS A 689 3.04 -29.74 22.37
N LYS A 690 2.83 -31.05 22.18
CA LYS A 690 2.16 -31.94 23.14
C LYS A 690 3.07 -33.14 23.45
N ILE A 691 2.89 -33.74 24.62
CA ILE A 691 3.58 -34.98 25.01
C ILE A 691 2.89 -36.16 24.31
N GLY A 692 3.66 -37.18 23.92
CA GLY A 692 3.18 -38.38 23.24
C GLY A 692 2.12 -39.19 24.01
N VAL A 693 1.50 -40.14 23.33
CA VAL A 693 0.37 -40.90 23.90
C VAL A 693 0.85 -41.89 24.95
N ASN A 694 0.09 -42.04 26.04
CA ASN A 694 0.40 -42.89 27.20
C ASN A 694 1.70 -42.56 27.97
N GLN A 695 2.31 -41.40 27.73
CA GLN A 695 3.52 -40.93 28.42
C GLN A 695 3.21 -40.06 29.66
N PRO A 696 4.15 -39.89 30.61
CA PRO A 696 3.93 -39.07 31.80
C PRO A 696 3.75 -37.58 31.44
N LYS A 697 2.56 -37.05 31.75
CA LYS A 697 2.18 -35.64 31.49
C LYS A 697 2.81 -34.61 32.42
N ARG A 698 3.46 -35.08 33.49
CA ARG A 698 4.21 -34.31 34.47
C ARG A 698 5.47 -35.09 34.84
N ILE A 699 6.61 -34.40 34.86
CA ILE A 699 7.93 -34.98 35.08
C ILE A 699 8.68 -34.10 36.07
N GLU A 700 9.13 -34.66 37.17
CA GLU A 700 9.88 -33.94 38.21
C GLU A 700 11.38 -34.25 38.08
N ASN A 701 12.23 -33.25 38.31
CA ASN A 701 13.69 -33.31 38.12
C ASN A 701 14.10 -33.90 36.76
N ALA A 702 13.57 -33.33 35.67
CA ALA A 702 13.76 -33.86 34.34
C ALA A 702 15.20 -33.68 33.84
N LYS A 703 15.87 -34.81 33.58
CA LYS A 703 16.99 -34.93 32.64
C LYS A 703 16.44 -34.95 31.21
N ILE A 704 16.90 -34.04 30.36
CA ILE A 704 16.42 -33.82 29.00
C ILE A 704 17.55 -34.07 28.01
N LEU A 705 17.34 -34.93 27.01
CA LEU A 705 18.18 -34.97 25.81
C LEU A 705 17.49 -34.18 24.69
N ILE A 706 18.21 -33.22 24.13
CA ILE A 706 17.77 -32.42 22.98
C ILE A 706 18.46 -32.98 21.74
N ALA A 707 17.69 -33.27 20.69
CA ALA A 707 18.17 -34.03 19.55
C ALA A 707 17.71 -33.51 18.18
N ASN A 708 18.54 -33.79 17.16
CA ASN A 708 18.21 -33.59 15.76
C ASN A 708 18.51 -34.87 14.96
N THR A 709 17.65 -35.88 15.08
CA THR A 709 17.84 -37.18 14.40
C THR A 709 16.53 -37.67 13.76
N PRO A 710 16.57 -38.37 12.61
CA PRO A 710 15.38 -39.01 12.06
C PRO A 710 14.96 -40.19 12.93
N MET A 711 13.70 -40.18 13.39
CA MET A 711 13.07 -41.25 14.18
C MET A 711 11.87 -41.88 13.44
N ASP A 712 11.94 -41.87 12.09
CA ASP A 712 11.04 -42.57 11.16
C ASP A 712 11.81 -43.72 10.49
N THR A 713 12.67 -43.39 9.53
CA THR A 713 13.47 -44.36 8.76
C THR A 713 14.94 -43.95 8.77
N ASP A 714 15.80 -44.81 9.31
CA ASP A 714 17.25 -44.56 9.40
C ASP A 714 17.94 -44.89 8.06
N LYS A 715 17.58 -44.10 7.04
CA LYS A 715 17.98 -44.27 5.64
C LYS A 715 19.50 -44.17 5.46
N ILE A 716 20.06 -45.12 4.70
CA ILE A 716 21.48 -45.11 4.34
C ILE A 716 21.75 -43.87 3.45
N LYS A 717 22.70 -43.01 3.85
CA LYS A 717 23.02 -41.75 3.15
C LYS A 717 23.67 -41.92 1.75
N ILE A 718 23.72 -43.14 1.23
CA ILE A 718 24.23 -43.45 -0.12
C ILE A 718 23.08 -43.21 -1.12
N PHE A 719 23.13 -42.08 -1.82
CA PHE A 719 22.15 -41.73 -2.85
C PHE A 719 22.03 -42.85 -3.90
N GLY A 720 20.80 -43.23 -4.23
CA GLY A 720 20.52 -44.27 -5.22
C GLY A 720 20.65 -45.72 -4.74
N ALA A 721 21.00 -45.98 -3.47
CA ALA A 721 21.00 -47.32 -2.91
C ALA A 721 19.60 -47.96 -2.96
N ARG A 722 19.42 -48.95 -3.85
CA ARG A 722 18.17 -49.72 -4.01
C ARG A 722 18.41 -51.17 -3.60
N VAL A 723 17.79 -51.59 -2.50
CA VAL A 723 17.79 -53.00 -2.09
C VAL A 723 16.85 -53.76 -3.01
N LYS A 724 17.40 -54.58 -3.92
CA LYS A 724 16.62 -55.55 -4.69
C LYS A 724 16.42 -56.80 -3.84
N VAL A 725 15.23 -57.39 -3.91
CA VAL A 725 14.84 -58.54 -3.09
C VAL A 725 14.28 -59.63 -4.01
N GLU A 726 14.88 -60.82 -3.97
CA GLU A 726 14.53 -61.93 -4.89
C GLU A 726 13.37 -62.79 -4.38
N ALA A 727 13.10 -62.77 -3.06
CA ALA A 727 12.05 -63.58 -2.43
C ALA A 727 11.37 -62.82 -1.28
N THR A 728 10.06 -63.02 -1.12
CA THR A 728 9.23 -62.34 -0.09
C THR A 728 9.73 -62.57 1.35
N GLY A 729 10.32 -63.73 1.65
CA GLY A 729 10.95 -64.00 2.94
C GLY A 729 12.08 -63.02 3.28
N LYS A 730 12.88 -62.61 2.29
CA LYS A 730 13.96 -61.62 2.48
C LYS A 730 13.42 -60.21 2.68
N LEU A 731 12.22 -59.88 2.18
CA LEU A 731 11.55 -58.62 2.48
C LEU A 731 11.12 -58.56 3.96
N ALA A 732 10.59 -59.66 4.50
CA ALA A 732 10.23 -59.77 5.90
C ALA A 732 11.44 -59.79 6.86
N GLU A 733 12.60 -60.29 6.41
CA GLU A 733 13.87 -60.12 7.13
C GLU A 733 14.32 -58.65 7.16
N LEU A 734 14.23 -57.94 6.04
CA LEU A 734 14.57 -56.52 5.96
C LEU A 734 13.66 -55.64 6.84
N GLU A 735 12.34 -55.87 6.82
CA GLU A 735 11.39 -55.15 7.67
C GLU A 735 11.69 -55.35 9.18
N LYS A 736 12.10 -56.56 9.57
CA LYS A 736 12.57 -56.84 10.94
C LYS A 736 13.88 -56.13 11.25
N ALA A 737 14.84 -56.15 10.32
CA ALA A 737 16.13 -55.49 10.50
C ALA A 737 15.99 -53.96 10.62
N GLU A 738 15.07 -53.32 9.90
CA GLU A 738 14.78 -51.88 10.05
C GLU A 738 14.17 -51.56 11.42
N LYS A 739 13.21 -52.37 11.90
CA LYS A 739 12.64 -52.24 13.26
C LYS A 739 13.68 -52.46 14.34
N GLU A 740 14.52 -53.49 14.21
CA GLU A 740 15.60 -53.78 15.15
C GLU A 740 16.66 -52.67 15.15
N LYS A 741 17.01 -52.11 13.98
CA LYS A 741 17.89 -50.94 13.85
C LYS A 741 17.31 -49.72 14.59
N MET A 742 16.01 -49.47 14.48
CA MET A 742 15.34 -48.39 15.22
C MET A 742 15.29 -48.67 16.73
N LYS A 743 14.98 -49.91 17.14
CA LYS A 743 15.02 -50.35 18.54
C LYS A 743 16.41 -50.14 19.16
N ASN A 744 17.47 -50.53 18.45
CA ASN A 744 18.86 -50.32 18.86
C ASN A 744 19.22 -48.83 18.95
N LYS A 745 18.63 -47.96 18.11
CA LYS A 745 18.78 -46.50 18.18
C LYS A 745 18.10 -45.91 19.42
N VAL A 746 16.89 -46.36 19.74
CA VAL A 746 16.19 -45.98 21.00
C VAL A 746 16.96 -46.51 22.21
N GLU A 747 17.48 -47.73 22.18
CA GLU A 747 18.30 -48.29 23.27
C GLU A 747 19.61 -47.53 23.50
N LYS A 748 20.26 -47.01 22.44
CA LYS A 748 21.38 -46.06 22.61
C LYS A 748 20.94 -44.81 23.36
N ILE A 749 19.77 -44.25 23.06
CA ILE A 749 19.21 -43.08 23.77
C ILE A 749 18.88 -43.41 25.23
N LYS A 750 18.33 -44.60 25.53
CA LYS A 750 18.06 -45.03 26.93
C LYS A 750 19.31 -45.07 27.81
N LYS A 751 20.50 -45.32 27.25
CA LYS A 751 21.79 -45.32 27.99
C LYS A 751 22.21 -43.95 28.53
N HIS A 752 21.54 -42.86 28.14
CA HIS A 752 21.77 -41.51 28.69
C HIS A 752 20.98 -41.26 29.99
N GLU A 753 20.20 -42.25 30.47
CA GLU A 753 19.39 -42.18 31.70
C GLU A 753 18.47 -40.95 31.78
N ILE A 754 17.78 -40.64 30.69
CA ILE A 754 16.93 -39.46 30.55
C ILE A 754 15.46 -39.73 30.89
N ASN A 755 14.76 -38.69 31.37
CA ASN A 755 13.32 -38.74 31.63
C ASN A 755 12.52 -38.12 30.48
N CYS A 756 13.14 -37.24 29.69
CA CYS A 756 12.53 -36.56 28.55
C CYS A 756 13.46 -36.55 27.34
N PHE A 757 12.91 -36.82 26.15
CA PHE A 757 13.60 -36.78 24.86
C PHE A 757 12.89 -35.78 23.95
N VAL A 758 13.58 -34.71 23.56
CA VAL A 758 13.08 -33.68 22.63
C VAL A 758 13.77 -33.86 21.29
N ASN A 759 13.02 -34.00 20.20
CA ASN A 759 13.58 -34.18 18.86
C ASN A 759 13.07 -33.13 17.87
N ARG A 760 13.96 -32.62 17.01
CA ARG A 760 13.61 -31.68 15.93
C ARG A 760 12.69 -32.30 14.90
N GLN A 761 12.85 -33.60 14.68
CA GLN A 761 12.15 -34.36 13.66
C GLN A 761 11.01 -35.16 14.29
N LEU A 762 10.08 -35.61 13.45
CA LEU A 762 8.98 -36.48 13.88
C LEU A 762 9.53 -37.79 14.49
N ILE A 763 8.80 -38.34 15.45
CA ILE A 763 9.08 -39.62 16.11
C ILE A 763 7.93 -40.55 15.76
N TYR A 764 8.18 -41.52 14.89
CA TYR A 764 7.13 -42.40 14.39
C TYR A 764 6.60 -43.33 15.49
N ASN A 765 5.39 -43.86 15.32
CA ASN A 765 4.64 -44.56 16.36
C ASN A 765 5.42 -45.72 17.03
N TYR A 766 6.32 -46.39 16.29
CA TYR A 766 7.12 -47.50 16.82
C TYR A 766 8.19 -47.04 17.82
N PRO A 767 9.12 -46.10 17.50
CA PRO A 767 9.99 -45.50 18.51
C PRO A 767 9.22 -44.71 19.59
N GLU A 768 8.09 -44.06 19.29
CA GLU A 768 7.24 -43.41 20.31
C GLU A 768 6.79 -44.41 21.38
N GLN A 769 6.28 -45.58 20.95
CA GLN A 769 5.91 -46.67 21.86
C GLN A 769 7.13 -47.13 22.69
N LEU A 770 8.30 -47.32 22.08
CA LEU A 770 9.51 -47.76 22.79
C LEU A 770 10.00 -46.75 23.85
N PHE A 771 9.67 -45.47 23.73
CA PHE A 771 9.88 -44.47 24.78
C PHE A 771 8.81 -44.57 25.88
N ALA A 772 7.52 -44.67 25.51
CA ALA A 772 6.40 -44.83 26.44
C ALA A 772 6.54 -46.09 27.33
N ASP A 773 6.89 -47.23 26.73
CA ASP A 773 7.20 -48.50 27.41
C ASP A 773 8.37 -48.38 28.41
N SER A 774 9.15 -47.29 28.35
CA SER A 774 10.28 -47.00 29.24
C SER A 774 10.00 -45.87 30.23
N GLY A 775 8.80 -45.29 30.23
CA GLY A 775 8.47 -44.10 31.02
C GLY A 775 9.14 -42.79 30.55
N ILE A 776 9.79 -42.79 29.39
CA ILE A 776 10.45 -41.59 28.83
C ILE A 776 9.39 -40.79 28.05
N ALA A 777 9.23 -39.51 28.38
CA ALA A 777 8.38 -38.63 27.59
C ALA A 777 9.10 -38.20 26.31
N ALA A 778 8.48 -38.43 25.17
CA ALA A 778 8.94 -38.00 23.85
C ALA A 778 8.18 -36.73 23.43
N ILE A 779 8.94 -35.72 23.01
CA ILE A 779 8.44 -34.47 22.44
C ILE A 779 9.00 -34.40 21.02
N GLU A 780 8.15 -34.67 20.05
CA GLU A 780 8.53 -34.67 18.63
C GLU A 780 8.35 -33.32 17.95
N HIS A 781 8.99 -33.17 16.79
CA HIS A 781 8.81 -32.04 15.88
C HIS A 781 8.87 -30.67 16.58
N ALA A 782 9.79 -30.50 17.53
CA ALA A 782 10.13 -29.17 18.01
C ALA A 782 10.87 -28.42 16.87
N ASP A 783 10.42 -27.21 16.54
CA ASP A 783 11.01 -26.44 15.45
C ASP A 783 12.43 -25.97 15.81
N PHE A 784 13.21 -25.50 14.84
CA PHE A 784 14.66 -25.31 14.97
C PHE A 784 15.02 -24.37 16.14
N ASP A 785 14.52 -23.15 16.08
CA ASP A 785 14.64 -22.13 17.12
C ASP A 785 13.90 -22.52 18.41
N GLY A 786 12.88 -23.38 18.35
CA GLY A 786 12.28 -24.01 19.54
C GLY A 786 13.25 -24.95 20.29
N ILE A 787 14.18 -25.58 19.58
CA ILE A 787 15.22 -26.45 20.14
C ILE A 787 16.45 -25.67 20.61
N GLU A 788 16.84 -24.61 19.90
CA GLU A 788 17.92 -23.72 20.33
C GLU A 788 17.54 -22.95 21.60
N ARG A 789 16.30 -22.43 21.68
CA ARG A 789 15.73 -21.88 22.93
C ARG A 789 15.74 -22.91 24.06
N LEU A 790 15.35 -24.16 23.81
CA LEU A 790 15.39 -25.21 24.84
C LEU A 790 16.81 -25.55 25.31
N ALA A 791 17.80 -25.52 24.41
CA ALA A 791 19.21 -25.69 24.77
C ALA A 791 19.67 -24.58 25.74
N LEU A 792 19.42 -23.31 25.39
CA LEU A 792 19.75 -22.13 26.21
C LEU A 792 18.97 -22.07 27.55
N VAL A 793 17.72 -22.53 27.57
CA VAL A 793 16.90 -22.61 28.79
C VAL A 793 17.46 -23.67 29.75
N THR A 794 17.62 -24.89 29.25
CA THR A 794 17.91 -26.09 30.06
C THR A 794 19.41 -26.33 30.29
N GLY A 795 20.26 -25.61 29.55
CA GLY A 795 21.71 -25.74 29.56
C GLY A 795 22.27 -26.94 28.78
N GLY A 796 21.42 -27.70 28.08
CA GLY A 796 21.81 -28.90 27.31
C GLY A 796 22.30 -28.62 25.88
N GLU A 797 22.89 -29.63 25.25
CA GLU A 797 23.41 -29.56 23.87
C GLU A 797 22.49 -30.24 22.85
N ILE A 798 22.54 -29.82 21.57
CA ILE A 798 21.72 -30.36 20.47
C ILE A 798 22.42 -31.55 19.80
N VAL A 799 22.04 -32.76 20.19
CA VAL A 799 22.77 -33.99 19.83
C VAL A 799 22.23 -34.65 18.55
N SER A 800 23.13 -35.09 17.67
CA SER A 800 22.79 -35.90 16.47
C SER A 800 23.20 -37.38 16.57
N THR A 801 24.11 -37.71 17.49
CA THR A 801 24.80 -39.01 17.61
C THR A 801 24.80 -39.48 19.06
N PHE A 802 24.40 -40.73 19.31
CA PHE A 802 24.08 -41.21 20.68
C PHE A 802 25.05 -42.26 21.22
N ASP A 803 26.17 -42.49 20.53
CA ASP A 803 27.10 -43.60 20.79
C ASP A 803 27.97 -43.42 22.05
N HIS A 804 28.22 -42.18 22.48
CA HIS A 804 29.06 -41.84 23.63
C HIS A 804 28.29 -40.93 24.61
N PRO A 805 27.62 -41.47 25.64
CA PRO A 805 26.87 -40.67 26.61
C PRO A 805 27.74 -39.69 27.42
N GLU A 806 28.98 -40.07 27.72
CA GLU A 806 29.93 -39.28 28.53
C GLU A 806 30.29 -37.91 27.92
N LEU A 807 30.12 -37.76 26.60
CA LEU A 807 30.42 -36.51 25.88
C LEU A 807 29.21 -35.58 25.72
N VAL A 808 28.02 -36.02 26.15
CA VAL A 808 26.76 -35.28 25.91
C VAL A 808 26.37 -34.46 27.14
N LYS A 809 26.28 -33.14 26.98
CA LYS A 809 25.72 -32.25 27.99
C LYS A 809 24.19 -32.31 27.97
N LEU A 810 23.60 -33.02 28.94
CA LEU A 810 22.15 -33.09 29.12
C LEU A 810 21.57 -31.76 29.64
N GLY A 811 20.34 -31.46 29.24
CA GLY A 811 19.56 -30.34 29.77
C GLY A 811 18.86 -30.71 31.07
N HIS A 812 18.67 -29.73 31.96
CA HIS A 812 18.03 -29.93 33.26
C HIS A 812 16.94 -28.90 33.55
N CYS A 813 15.82 -29.35 34.13
CA CYS A 813 14.83 -28.48 34.79
C CYS A 813 14.12 -29.20 35.94
N LYS A 814 13.51 -28.44 36.86
CA LYS A 814 12.83 -28.98 38.05
C LYS A 814 11.50 -29.65 37.73
N LEU A 815 10.75 -29.14 36.75
CA LEU A 815 9.41 -29.63 36.42
C LEU A 815 9.10 -29.42 34.93
N ILE A 816 8.57 -30.46 34.28
CA ILE A 816 7.90 -30.37 32.97
C ILE A 816 6.44 -30.76 33.18
N GLU A 817 5.48 -29.98 32.67
CA GLU A 817 4.05 -30.35 32.71
C GLU A 817 3.24 -29.84 31.50
N GLU A 818 2.20 -30.59 31.12
CA GLU A 818 1.21 -30.21 30.08
C GLU A 818 0.20 -29.19 30.67
N VAL A 819 0.40 -27.90 30.38
CA VAL A 819 -0.44 -26.78 30.85
C VAL A 819 -1.43 -26.38 29.76
N LEU A 820 -2.65 -26.01 30.17
CA LEU A 820 -3.71 -25.52 29.28
C LEU A 820 -3.77 -23.98 29.34
N ILE A 821 -3.57 -23.31 28.20
CA ILE A 821 -3.50 -21.84 28.08
C ILE A 821 -4.50 -21.39 27.01
N GLY A 822 -5.63 -20.81 27.44
CA GLY A 822 -6.79 -20.60 26.57
C GLY A 822 -7.54 -21.91 26.35
N GLU A 823 -7.51 -22.43 25.12
CA GLU A 823 -8.11 -23.75 24.77
C GLU A 823 -7.04 -24.78 24.36
N GLU A 824 -5.80 -24.36 24.18
CA GLU A 824 -4.69 -25.21 23.73
C GLU A 824 -3.85 -25.74 24.89
N LYS A 825 -3.32 -26.95 24.71
CA LYS A 825 -2.36 -27.58 25.62
C LYS A 825 -0.95 -27.42 25.09
N MET A 826 -0.04 -26.98 25.95
CA MET A 826 1.36 -26.70 25.66
C MET A 826 2.24 -27.24 26.81
N ILE A 827 3.53 -27.40 26.56
CA ILE A 827 4.46 -27.97 27.54
C ILE A 827 5.20 -26.83 28.24
N LYS A 828 5.02 -26.70 29.55
CA LYS A 828 5.75 -25.74 30.39
C LYS A 828 6.95 -26.44 31.06
N PHE A 829 8.12 -25.85 30.90
CA PHE A 829 9.37 -26.21 31.56
C PHE A 829 9.62 -25.17 32.67
N SER A 830 9.68 -25.60 33.93
CA SER A 830 9.79 -24.71 35.10
C SER A 830 11.04 -25.01 35.92
N GLY A 831 11.63 -23.97 36.54
CA GLY A 831 12.85 -24.11 37.34
C GLY A 831 14.02 -24.58 36.49
N VAL A 832 14.41 -23.74 35.53
CA VAL A 832 15.37 -24.03 34.47
C VAL A 832 16.80 -23.64 34.90
N ALA A 833 17.83 -24.24 34.30
CA ALA A 833 19.19 -24.16 34.83
C ALA A 833 19.98 -22.91 34.40
N ALA A 834 19.86 -22.49 33.13
CA ALA A 834 20.64 -21.36 32.59
C ALA A 834 19.74 -20.14 32.31
N GLY A 835 18.53 -20.34 31.79
CA GLY A 835 17.49 -19.31 31.66
C GLY A 835 17.77 -18.24 30.59
N GLU A 836 18.64 -18.51 29.63
CA GLU A 836 19.13 -17.55 28.61
C GLU A 836 18.16 -17.33 27.44
N ALA A 837 17.07 -18.09 27.37
CA ALA A 837 15.92 -17.86 26.51
C ALA A 837 14.64 -17.93 27.35
N CYS A 838 13.55 -17.31 26.89
CA CYS A 838 12.31 -17.21 27.66
C CYS A 838 11.07 -17.16 26.78
N THR A 839 9.88 -17.29 27.39
CA THR A 839 8.59 -17.21 26.68
C THR A 839 7.68 -16.14 27.27
N ILE A 840 7.19 -15.23 26.43
CA ILE A 840 6.15 -14.26 26.78
C ILE A 840 4.81 -14.75 26.18
N VAL A 841 3.82 -14.95 27.03
CA VAL A 841 2.45 -15.31 26.62
C VAL A 841 1.61 -14.03 26.53
N LEU A 842 1.20 -13.66 25.32
CA LEU A 842 0.29 -12.53 25.10
C LEU A 842 -1.16 -13.00 25.11
N ARG A 843 -1.99 -12.31 25.89
CA ARG A 843 -3.44 -12.51 26.00
C ARG A 843 -4.17 -11.29 25.44
N GLY A 844 -5.35 -11.49 24.84
CA GLY A 844 -6.09 -10.39 24.22
C GLY A 844 -7.47 -10.78 23.72
N SER A 845 -8.37 -9.81 23.65
CA SER A 845 -9.79 -10.02 23.28
C SER A 845 -10.01 -10.24 21.79
N THR A 846 -9.13 -9.75 20.93
CA THR A 846 -9.16 -9.93 19.47
C THR A 846 -7.78 -10.27 18.93
N GLN A 847 -7.73 -10.84 17.72
CA GLN A 847 -6.48 -11.17 17.05
C GLN A 847 -5.69 -9.91 16.70
N GLN A 848 -6.36 -8.85 16.23
CA GLN A 848 -5.73 -7.57 15.89
C GLN A 848 -5.04 -6.92 17.11
N LEU A 849 -5.64 -7.01 18.30
CA LEU A 849 -5.03 -6.50 19.54
C LEU A 849 -3.78 -7.29 19.91
N LEU A 850 -3.76 -8.61 19.65
CA LEU A 850 -2.61 -9.47 19.90
C LEU A 850 -1.48 -9.22 18.89
N ASP A 851 -1.82 -9.08 17.61
CA ASP A 851 -0.83 -8.82 16.55
C ASP A 851 -0.15 -7.45 16.71
N GLU A 852 -0.85 -6.47 17.28
CA GLU A 852 -0.26 -5.17 17.58
C GLU A 852 0.47 -5.13 18.93
N ALA A 853 -0.02 -5.86 19.95
CA ALA A 853 0.72 -6.03 21.20
C ALA A 853 2.03 -6.82 21.00
N GLU A 854 2.08 -7.74 20.04
CA GLU A 854 3.29 -8.45 19.61
C GLU A 854 4.31 -7.49 18.99
N ARG A 855 3.88 -6.55 18.13
CA ARG A 855 4.75 -5.49 17.57
C ARG A 855 5.22 -4.52 18.65
N SER A 856 4.30 -3.89 19.37
CA SER A 856 4.65 -2.89 20.40
C SER A 856 5.57 -3.45 21.49
N LEU A 857 5.49 -4.77 21.75
CA LEU A 857 6.46 -5.48 22.60
C LEU A 857 7.79 -5.74 21.88
N HIS A 858 7.78 -6.17 20.61
CA HIS A 858 9.00 -6.32 19.80
C HIS A 858 9.80 -5.01 19.75
N ASP A 859 9.16 -3.89 19.44
CA ASP A 859 9.77 -2.55 19.39
C ASP A 859 10.48 -2.22 20.71
N ALA A 860 9.81 -2.48 21.84
CA ALA A 860 10.37 -2.28 23.18
C ALA A 860 11.56 -3.22 23.47
N LEU A 861 11.50 -4.48 23.04
CA LEU A 861 12.60 -5.45 23.16
C LEU A 861 13.81 -5.07 22.28
N CYS A 862 13.57 -4.51 21.09
CA CYS A 862 14.60 -3.97 20.20
C CYS A 862 15.33 -2.80 20.87
N VAL A 863 14.62 -1.76 21.32
CA VAL A 863 15.23 -0.60 22.00
C VAL A 863 16.00 -1.02 23.24
N LEU A 864 15.46 -1.93 24.05
CA LEU A 864 16.13 -2.42 25.26
C LEU A 864 17.39 -3.24 24.94
N SER A 865 17.34 -4.16 23.97
CA SER A 865 18.53 -4.97 23.60
C SER A 865 19.66 -4.12 22.99
N GLN A 866 19.33 -3.10 22.19
CA GLN A 866 20.31 -2.13 21.70
C GLN A 866 20.85 -1.22 22.82
N THR A 867 20.03 -0.90 23.83
CA THR A 867 20.47 -0.11 25.01
C THR A 867 21.35 -0.93 25.96
N VAL A 868 21.27 -2.27 25.96
CA VAL A 868 22.26 -3.13 26.64
C VAL A 868 23.64 -3.06 25.95
N LYS A 869 23.70 -2.83 24.63
CA LYS A 869 24.95 -2.56 23.89
C LYS A 869 25.46 -1.13 24.06
N GLU A 870 24.58 -0.14 24.04
CA GLU A 870 24.91 1.29 24.22
C GLU A 870 24.02 1.91 25.31
N PRO A 871 24.42 1.92 26.60
CA PRO A 871 23.58 2.33 27.74
C PRO A 871 23.33 3.85 27.82
N LYS A 872 23.79 4.61 26.82
CA LYS A 872 23.64 6.06 26.75
C LYS A 872 22.20 6.42 26.40
N THR A 873 21.59 7.24 27.25
CA THR A 873 20.22 7.75 27.10
C THR A 873 20.22 9.25 26.80
N VAL A 874 19.16 9.73 26.15
CA VAL A 874 18.90 11.14 25.87
C VAL A 874 17.47 11.48 26.30
N LEU A 875 17.19 12.78 26.51
CA LEU A 875 15.88 13.24 26.96
C LEU A 875 14.91 13.38 25.79
N GLY A 876 13.77 12.72 25.91
CA GLY A 876 12.78 12.62 24.84
C GLY A 876 11.79 13.77 24.79
N GLY A 877 10.57 13.49 24.31
CA GLY A 877 9.46 14.44 24.35
C GLY A 877 9.71 15.75 23.57
N GLY A 878 10.54 15.72 22.52
CA GLY A 878 10.95 16.90 21.76
C GLY A 878 12.16 17.65 22.32
N SER A 879 12.70 17.25 23.48
CA SER A 879 13.83 17.94 24.11
C SER A 879 15.13 17.73 23.31
N ALA A 880 15.41 16.52 22.84
CA ALA A 880 16.55 16.23 21.97
C ALA A 880 16.47 17.00 20.63
N GLU A 881 15.28 17.02 20.02
CA GLU A 881 15.03 17.70 18.75
C GLU A 881 15.21 19.22 18.85
N MET A 882 14.68 19.85 19.92
CA MET A 882 14.87 21.28 20.18
C MET A 882 16.33 21.61 20.51
N LEU A 883 17.04 20.74 21.22
CA LEU A 883 18.45 20.90 21.55
C LEU A 883 19.33 20.89 20.28
N MET A 884 19.10 19.93 19.38
CA MET A 884 19.76 19.88 18.08
C MET A 884 19.43 21.11 17.22
N ALA A 885 18.15 21.52 17.17
CA ALA A 885 17.73 22.70 16.43
C ALA A 885 18.38 24.00 16.96
N LYS A 886 18.54 24.16 18.28
CA LYS A 886 19.25 25.31 18.87
C LYS A 886 20.72 25.31 18.48
N ALA A 887 21.41 24.18 18.59
CA ALA A 887 22.83 24.07 18.22
C ALA A 887 23.06 24.45 16.74
N ILE A 888 22.15 24.04 15.85
CA ILE A 888 22.18 24.42 14.43
C ILE A 888 21.87 25.92 14.24
N ASP A 889 20.86 26.48 14.91
CA ASP A 889 20.54 27.92 14.87
C ASP A 889 21.75 28.78 15.29
N ASP A 890 22.47 28.39 16.34
CA ASP A 890 23.62 29.13 16.87
C ASP A 890 24.84 29.08 15.91
N VAL A 891 25.10 27.94 15.24
CA VAL A 891 26.16 27.83 14.22
C VAL A 891 25.76 28.48 12.89
N ALA A 892 24.47 28.45 12.52
CA ALA A 892 23.97 29.08 11.29
C ALA A 892 24.23 30.59 11.28
N ARG A 893 24.08 31.28 12.42
CA ARG A 893 24.39 32.73 12.57
C ARG A 893 25.85 33.09 12.28
N VAL A 894 26.78 32.17 12.49
CA VAL A 894 28.23 32.36 12.25
C VAL A 894 28.62 31.94 10.83
N THR A 895 27.82 31.10 10.18
CA THR A 895 28.11 30.52 8.86
C THR A 895 27.83 31.53 7.74
N PRO A 896 28.77 31.82 6.82
CA PRO A 896 28.54 32.78 5.75
C PRO A 896 27.76 32.20 4.55
N GLY A 897 26.88 33.00 3.98
CA GLY A 897 26.27 32.77 2.67
C GLY A 897 25.12 31.75 2.65
N LYS A 898 24.81 31.22 1.46
CA LYS A 898 23.60 30.39 1.21
C LYS A 898 23.52 29.11 2.07
N LYS A 899 24.64 28.64 2.64
CA LYS A 899 24.66 27.45 3.51
C LYS A 899 23.95 27.67 4.84
N ALA A 900 24.02 28.88 5.42
CA ALA A 900 23.31 29.21 6.65
C ALA A 900 21.79 29.04 6.52
N ILE A 901 21.21 29.48 5.39
CA ILE A 901 19.77 29.37 5.11
C ILE A 901 19.33 27.88 5.03
N ALA A 902 20.21 27.00 4.55
CA ALA A 902 19.96 25.55 4.57
C ALA A 902 20.06 24.96 5.99
N MET A 903 21.00 25.45 6.82
CA MET A 903 21.07 25.07 8.24
C MET A 903 19.85 25.54 9.04
N GLU A 904 19.38 26.78 8.82
CA GLU A 904 18.13 27.31 9.40
C GLU A 904 16.91 26.45 9.02
N SER A 905 16.85 25.98 7.76
CA SER A 905 15.80 25.06 7.29
C SER A 905 15.89 23.68 7.96
N PHE A 906 17.09 23.14 8.17
CA PHE A 906 17.29 21.89 8.93
C PHE A 906 16.83 22.04 10.39
N SER A 907 17.19 23.15 11.05
CA SER A 907 16.68 23.52 12.38
C SER A 907 15.16 23.65 12.41
N HIS A 908 14.53 24.16 11.34
CA HIS A 908 13.08 24.22 11.22
C HIS A 908 12.46 22.83 11.10
N ALA A 909 13.00 21.94 10.26
CA ALA A 909 12.52 20.57 10.11
C ALA A 909 12.62 19.76 11.42
N LEU A 910 13.73 19.88 12.17
CA LEU A 910 13.85 19.28 13.50
C LEU A 910 12.74 19.75 14.47
N ARG A 911 12.39 21.04 14.43
CA ARG A 911 11.31 21.61 15.25
C ARG A 911 9.92 21.13 14.85
N GLN A 912 9.71 20.60 13.64
CA GLN A 912 8.42 20.06 13.23
C GLN A 912 8.08 18.72 13.92
N LEU A 913 9.07 17.91 14.33
CA LEU A 913 8.81 16.68 15.08
C LEU A 913 7.99 16.95 16.37
N PRO A 914 8.41 17.84 17.29
CA PRO A 914 7.60 18.18 18.46
C PRO A 914 6.34 19.00 18.12
N THR A 915 6.30 19.79 17.03
CA THR A 915 5.04 20.41 16.56
C THR A 915 3.98 19.34 16.29
N ILE A 916 4.33 18.30 15.51
CA ILE A 916 3.42 17.22 15.11
C ILE A 916 2.97 16.39 16.32
N ILE A 917 3.84 16.19 17.31
CA ILE A 917 3.49 15.54 18.59
C ILE A 917 2.43 16.36 19.35
N ALA A 918 2.55 17.69 19.38
CA ALA A 918 1.56 18.58 20.00
C ALA A 918 0.24 18.68 19.19
N ASP A 919 0.33 18.69 17.86
CA ASP A 919 -0.84 18.67 16.95
C ASP A 919 -1.67 17.39 17.15
N ASN A 920 -1.02 16.22 17.14
CA ASN A 920 -1.67 14.93 17.40
C ASN A 920 -2.27 14.86 18.81
N ALA A 921 -1.66 15.56 19.77
CA ALA A 921 -2.15 15.65 21.14
C ALA A 921 -3.35 16.61 21.32
N GLY A 922 -3.67 17.43 20.31
CA GLY A 922 -4.80 18.35 20.29
C GLY A 922 -4.57 19.70 20.99
N TYR A 923 -3.32 20.08 21.23
CA TYR A 923 -2.96 21.37 21.86
C TYR A 923 -2.54 22.42 20.81
N ASP A 924 -2.39 23.68 21.22
CA ASP A 924 -1.74 24.69 20.36
C ASP A 924 -0.23 24.41 20.29
N SER A 925 0.17 23.75 19.21
CA SER A 925 1.57 23.45 18.90
C SER A 925 2.40 24.72 18.67
N SER A 926 1.81 25.81 18.18
CA SER A 926 2.54 27.07 17.96
C SER A 926 2.90 27.74 19.29
N GLU A 927 1.99 27.77 20.27
CA GLU A 927 2.28 28.27 21.61
C GLU A 927 3.30 27.37 22.34
N LEU A 928 3.09 26.04 22.31
CA LEU A 928 3.96 25.09 23.02
C LEU A 928 5.39 25.07 22.47
N ILE A 929 5.57 25.11 21.14
CA ILE A 929 6.90 25.14 20.54
C ILE A 929 7.59 26.50 20.74
N ALA A 930 6.83 27.60 20.85
CA ALA A 930 7.39 28.90 21.26
C ALA A 930 7.89 28.87 22.72
N LYS A 931 7.09 28.34 23.66
CA LYS A 931 7.49 28.13 25.07
C LYS A 931 8.74 27.23 25.17
N LEU A 932 8.74 26.09 24.46
CA LEU A 932 9.84 25.12 24.45
C LEU A 932 11.13 25.74 23.90
N LYS A 933 11.06 26.50 22.81
CA LYS A 933 12.21 27.21 22.24
C LYS A 933 12.73 28.30 23.18
N ALA A 934 11.86 29.00 23.90
CA ALA A 934 12.28 29.97 24.92
C ALA A 934 13.06 29.29 26.06
N ALA A 935 12.54 28.18 26.62
CA ALA A 935 13.21 27.42 27.67
C ALA A 935 14.60 26.89 27.23
N HIS A 936 14.71 26.32 26.03
CA HIS A 936 16.00 25.88 25.49
C HIS A 936 16.97 27.04 25.23
N ASN A 937 16.48 28.21 24.80
CA ASN A 937 17.31 29.42 24.66
C ASN A 937 17.87 29.88 26.02
N GLU A 938 17.05 29.88 27.08
CA GLU A 938 17.48 30.14 28.47
C GLU A 938 18.48 29.10 29.02
N GLY A 939 18.72 27.99 28.31
CA GLY A 939 19.65 26.92 28.70
C GLY A 939 19.00 25.78 29.49
N LYS A 940 17.67 25.72 29.56
CA LYS A 940 16.91 24.61 30.18
C LYS A 940 16.82 23.41 29.23
N TYR A 941 17.97 22.81 28.94
CA TYR A 941 18.15 21.74 27.95
C TYR A 941 17.38 20.44 28.22
N SER A 942 16.79 20.27 29.40
CA SER A 942 15.97 19.11 29.78
C SER A 942 14.46 19.32 29.62
N PHE A 943 14.03 20.51 29.22
CA PHE A 943 12.61 20.82 29.07
C PHE A 943 12.08 20.24 27.76
N GLY A 944 10.93 19.56 27.82
CA GLY A 944 10.22 18.96 26.69
C GLY A 944 8.71 19.11 26.82
N LEU A 945 7.96 18.43 25.96
CA LEU A 945 6.51 18.51 25.90
C LEU A 945 5.83 17.51 26.86
N ASP A 946 5.12 18.01 27.86
CA ASP A 946 4.19 17.20 28.65
C ASP A 946 2.84 17.11 27.92
N MET A 947 2.61 15.97 27.28
CA MET A 947 1.39 15.71 26.50
C MET A 947 0.20 15.20 27.32
N TYR A 948 0.34 15.08 28.65
CA TYR A 948 -0.77 14.82 29.56
C TYR A 948 -1.37 16.14 30.07
N ASN A 949 -0.52 17.05 30.55
CA ASN A 949 -0.95 18.36 31.04
C ASN A 949 -1.14 19.39 29.91
N GLY A 950 -0.38 19.29 28.81
CA GLY A 950 -0.43 20.24 27.70
C GLY A 950 0.43 21.48 27.93
N ASP A 951 1.61 21.30 28.53
CA ASP A 951 2.56 22.39 28.85
C ASP A 951 4.02 21.91 28.68
N VAL A 952 4.98 22.79 28.94
CA VAL A 952 6.43 22.47 28.84
C VAL A 952 7.00 22.15 30.22
N ALA A 953 7.57 20.94 30.38
CA ALA A 953 8.04 20.40 31.67
C ALA A 953 9.42 19.75 31.57
N ASP A 954 10.05 19.46 32.71
CA ASP A 954 11.37 18.83 32.77
C ASP A 954 11.29 17.30 32.54
N MET A 955 11.85 16.83 31.42
CA MET A 955 11.81 15.42 31.01
C MET A 955 12.55 14.49 31.98
N ILE A 956 13.51 15.00 32.76
CA ILE A 956 14.20 14.23 33.81
C ILE A 956 13.21 13.89 34.94
N GLN A 957 12.35 14.84 35.32
CA GLN A 957 11.38 14.67 36.40
C GLN A 957 10.19 13.79 35.97
N LEU A 958 9.80 13.86 34.69
CA LEU A 958 8.78 12.99 34.09
C LEU A 958 9.31 11.61 33.64
N GLY A 959 10.63 11.35 33.73
CA GLY A 959 11.24 10.08 33.36
C GLY A 959 11.23 9.76 31.86
N VAL A 960 11.12 10.78 30.99
CA VAL A 960 10.99 10.61 29.53
C VAL A 960 12.38 10.51 28.89
N THR A 961 12.93 9.30 28.85
CA THR A 961 14.23 8.98 28.24
C THR A 961 14.10 8.10 27.01
N GLU A 962 14.90 8.38 25.98
CA GLU A 962 15.04 7.57 24.76
C GLU A 962 16.51 7.15 24.58
N SER A 963 16.78 6.11 23.77
CA SER A 963 18.16 5.65 23.53
C SER A 963 18.97 6.65 22.68
N LEU A 964 20.26 6.81 22.96
CA LEU A 964 21.15 7.60 22.09
C LEU A 964 21.26 6.99 20.69
N LYS A 965 21.35 5.64 20.58
CA LYS A 965 21.43 4.96 19.27
C LYS A 965 20.22 5.33 18.41
N LEU A 966 19.02 5.32 19.01
CA LEU A 966 17.76 5.68 18.36
C LEU A 966 17.78 7.09 17.76
N LYS A 967 18.00 8.14 18.57
CA LYS A 967 17.99 9.52 18.07
C LYS A 967 19.13 9.80 17.08
N ARG A 968 20.32 9.21 17.30
CA ARG A 968 21.46 9.32 16.37
C ARG A 968 21.14 8.69 15.02
N GLN A 969 20.52 7.51 15.00
CA GLN A 969 20.16 6.82 13.75
C GLN A 969 19.05 7.56 13.00
N VAL A 970 18.00 8.02 13.69
CA VAL A 970 16.91 8.82 13.10
C VAL A 970 17.45 10.09 12.42
N LEU A 971 18.38 10.81 13.07
CA LEU A 971 19.03 12.00 12.51
C LEU A 971 19.84 11.67 11.23
N LEU A 972 20.70 10.66 11.29
CA LEU A 972 21.58 10.28 10.19
C LEU A 972 20.78 9.75 8.99
N SER A 973 19.91 8.76 9.21
CA SER A 973 19.12 8.13 8.16
C SER A 973 18.13 9.09 7.49
N ALA A 974 17.58 10.08 8.22
CA ALA A 974 16.76 11.13 7.62
C ALA A 974 17.59 12.14 6.79
N SER A 975 18.81 12.47 7.24
CA SER A 975 19.73 13.31 6.47
C SER A 975 20.21 12.62 5.18
N GLU A 976 20.47 11.31 5.23
CA GLU A 976 20.85 10.50 4.07
C GLU A 976 19.68 10.36 3.09
N ALA A 977 18.45 10.13 3.57
CA ALA A 977 17.23 10.16 2.76
C ALA A 977 17.10 11.49 1.99
N ALA A 978 17.26 12.60 2.70
CA ALA A 978 17.17 13.94 2.13
C ALA A 978 18.26 14.20 1.09
N GLU A 979 19.53 13.83 1.35
CA GLU A 979 20.60 13.95 0.34
C GLU A 979 20.31 13.09 -0.89
N MET A 980 19.97 11.81 -0.71
CA MET A 980 19.73 10.89 -1.84
C MET A 980 18.66 11.44 -2.78
N ILE A 981 17.56 11.97 -2.23
CA ILE A 981 16.44 12.51 -3.01
C ILE A 981 16.80 13.88 -3.61
N LEU A 982 17.51 14.75 -2.89
CA LEU A 982 17.95 16.07 -3.42
C LEU A 982 18.98 15.98 -4.55
N ARG A 983 19.64 14.83 -4.71
CA ARG A 983 20.57 14.55 -5.81
C ARG A 983 19.89 14.02 -7.08
N VAL A 984 18.59 13.75 -7.06
CA VAL A 984 17.83 13.31 -8.25
C VAL A 984 17.46 14.52 -9.10
N ASP A 985 17.90 14.52 -10.37
CA ASP A 985 17.53 15.50 -11.38
C ASP A 985 16.85 14.89 -12.63
N ASP A 986 16.76 13.57 -12.75
CA ASP A 986 15.98 12.90 -13.80
C ASP A 986 15.37 11.59 -13.28
N ILE A 987 14.15 11.27 -13.72
CA ILE A 987 13.45 10.00 -13.41
C ILE A 987 13.03 9.35 -14.72
N ILE A 988 13.79 8.33 -15.13
CA ILE A 988 13.48 7.49 -16.30
C ILE A 988 12.83 6.19 -15.80
N ARG A 989 11.57 5.95 -16.19
CA ARG A 989 10.86 4.69 -15.91
C ARG A 989 10.81 3.85 -17.18
N CYS A 990 11.40 2.66 -17.16
CA CYS A 990 11.34 1.70 -18.26
C CYS A 990 9.88 1.27 -18.54
N ALA A 991 9.60 0.88 -19.78
CA ALA A 991 8.31 0.30 -20.15
C ALA A 991 7.98 -0.93 -19.25
N PRO A 992 6.73 -1.05 -18.76
CA PRO A 992 6.36 -2.16 -17.89
C PRO A 992 6.48 -3.50 -18.64
N ARG A 993 6.96 -4.53 -17.95
CA ARG A 993 7.03 -5.88 -18.53
C ARG A 993 5.63 -6.35 -18.90
N LYS A 994 5.39 -6.53 -20.19
CA LYS A 994 4.15 -7.14 -20.70
C LYS A 994 4.09 -8.56 -20.15
N ARG A 995 3.01 -8.88 -19.43
CA ARG A 995 2.71 -10.26 -19.05
C ARG A 995 2.26 -10.98 -20.31
N ASP A 996 3.07 -11.90 -20.81
CA ASP A 996 2.66 -12.79 -21.89
C ASP A 996 1.39 -13.54 -21.45
N GLN A 997 0.33 -13.45 -22.26
CA GLN A 997 -0.94 -14.14 -22.01
C GLN A 997 -0.88 -15.60 -22.49
N GLY A 998 0.25 -16.26 -22.27
CA GLY A 998 0.52 -17.65 -22.64
C GLY A 998 0.50 -18.57 -21.42
N CYS A 999 0.03 -19.80 -21.62
CA CYS A 999 -0.07 -20.85 -20.60
C CYS A 999 -1.03 -20.54 -19.43
N HIS A 1000 -2.32 -20.49 -19.76
CA HIS A 1000 -3.36 -21.12 -18.93
C HIS A 1000 -3.59 -22.56 -19.41
#